data_AF-A0A3R6S6L3-F1
#
_entry.id   AF-A0A3R6S6L3-F1
#
_cell.length_a   1.000
_cell.length_b   1.000
_cell.length_c   1.000
_cell.angle_alpha   90.00
_cell.angle_beta   90.00
_cell.angle_gamma   90.00
#
_symmetry.space_group_name_H-M   'P 1'
#
loop_
_entity.id
_entity.type
_entity.pdbx_description
1 polymer ?
#
loop_
_entity_poly.entity_id
_entity_poly.type
_entity_poly.pdbx_seq_one_letter_code
_entity_poly.pdbx_strand_id
1 'polypeptide(L)'
;MNLKRMTMVAALITLCLFAEAKVKPVVHYNFGKSGNVTYAVAPEKLTPVTGKGELFAIGRPVFYADAPGDKKMKGEGGILFNGNGDGYKLEGAFGSPAENQVLEIWVKPRLDTQQGEKEKDQAQVLLSNGTAKEGYVFVHRRGHWYLISGGSGRVEIGEVLPNAWTHLAMVMEEGKGTVWMNGKKTGTFKPTKAIAPHFSIAVSEEGKEAFYGEIYEVRYSTFATGKFNPESDFLLDYKKIKEISKQRLTERRVLVQQLEQASAGKKIVTELPDVRQEKDWLINQVEEPACLFVQKSEDGLTSKFQLNNGLVSRTFYVGENIACVGYKNHSNEAEFLRAVKPEARVCIDSVWYEVGGLKGQPELSYLLDSWYAEMEASDLAFTLEKVETGLPLKRYPWTPKYNAVPTDWPAKGLRMEMTFIPTESMVDVKDVKVKVNYEIYQGLPLIAKWIEVVNEGEEAVLLNDMECEVLAVNQDQVKRIHVESDFSFALVNADIEGSALMHYAGTPKAYHVGSSTTKWTVDKDYNTWASHNQAEDKFLGFPHHNLLLSKLPMGPCTKVSKEVPFKSYITFELLQDSDDRERQSLGHRRMYKKLAPQTTESLISGGITSHDETKLKGFIDQMAELGLEQLDIMAWPGISHDNLDSAYVQLWRRVASYAKERGIVMGGYELQVASRGRGAEVDCIHPETGKPGSLFGQSVCIASKWKDTYYSKMWEFFDKTGLMTYNMDGPYHGDPCASTVHPYHVCLEDSQWQQWKTQVEVIHELQRRGMYIPIPDWYFLNGQCSTGMGYREASANLTPQQQLLLGRQYIYDGTWHKIPTMGWMTLQLVGFYTNDPRVGLEPLCDNLDRYESQLMQFLGSGCHLTIRGNRLYDTPETKQMVSRCIDWFKEYRDILTSDIIHVSRPTGRDLDCMMHVNPFIQHKGMVVVFNPTDRDITKEMRLPLYYTGLKGKATVTASDGNKQSFSLNQQSELLLPVSIKAQGVSWFLIEE
;
A
#
# COMPACT_ATOMS: atom_id res chain seq x y z
N MET A 1 -87.05 -17.47 23.69
CA MET A 1 -86.98 -15.99 23.66
C MET A 1 -85.73 -15.63 22.87
N ASN A 2 -85.81 -15.42 21.55
CA ASN A 2 -86.18 -14.15 20.88
C ASN A 2 -85.37 -12.99 21.49
N LEU A 3 -84.37 -12.40 20.83
CA LEU A 3 -84.52 -11.65 19.58
C LEU A 3 -83.16 -11.58 18.82
N LYS A 4 -83.09 -12.25 17.65
CA LYS A 4 -82.10 -12.00 16.58
C LYS A 4 -82.89 -11.49 15.37
N ARG A 5 -82.52 -10.32 14.83
CA ARG A 5 -82.75 -9.76 13.46
C ARG A 5 -83.22 -8.30 13.50
N MET A 6 -82.69 -7.51 12.57
CA MET A 6 -82.86 -6.06 12.33
C MET A 6 -82.10 -5.21 13.34
N THR A 7 -80.89 -4.73 13.04
CA THR A 7 -80.70 -3.65 12.06
C THR A 7 -79.31 -3.77 11.42
N MET A 8 -79.31 -4.35 10.22
CA MET A 8 -78.25 -4.24 9.22
C MET A 8 -78.58 -2.97 8.42
N VAL A 9 -77.56 -2.29 7.86
CA VAL A 9 -77.64 -1.06 7.02
C VAL A 9 -77.59 0.26 7.81
N ALA A 10 -76.38 0.68 8.24
CA ALA A 10 -75.94 2.09 8.29
C ALA A 10 -74.54 2.22 8.95
N ALA A 11 -73.47 1.77 8.28
CA ALA A 11 -72.08 2.23 8.51
C ALA A 11 -71.09 1.62 7.49
N LEU A 12 -71.57 1.31 6.29
CA LEU A 12 -70.75 0.84 5.16
C LEU A 12 -70.91 1.85 4.01
N ILE A 13 -70.50 3.08 4.29
CA ILE A 13 -69.97 3.98 3.25
C ILE A 13 -68.56 4.29 3.69
N THR A 14 -67.72 3.30 3.43
CA THR A 14 -66.30 3.43 3.18
C THR A 14 -66.09 4.72 2.38
N LEU A 15 -65.36 5.69 2.94
CA LEU A 15 -64.72 6.72 2.13
C LEU A 15 -63.74 6.00 1.20
N CYS A 16 -64.22 5.56 0.05
CA CYS A 16 -63.40 5.45 -1.14
C CYS A 16 -63.06 6.88 -1.58
N LEU A 17 -62.15 7.54 -0.86
CA LEU A 17 -61.29 8.52 -1.50
C LEU A 17 -60.40 7.72 -2.43
N PHE A 18 -60.88 7.55 -3.67
CA PHE A 18 -59.99 7.28 -4.78
C PHE A 18 -58.88 8.32 -4.71
N ALA A 19 -57.66 7.86 -4.42
CA ALA A 19 -56.46 8.60 -4.79
C ALA A 19 -56.47 8.66 -6.32
N GLU A 20 -57.12 9.67 -6.89
CA GLU A 20 -57.03 9.97 -8.30
C GLU A 20 -55.54 10.13 -8.65
N ALA A 21 -55.09 9.43 -9.69
CA ALA A 21 -53.72 9.51 -10.19
C ALA A 21 -53.36 10.97 -10.51
N LYS A 22 -52.29 11.48 -9.89
CA LYS A 22 -51.97 12.90 -9.80
C LYS A 22 -51.02 13.43 -10.88
N VAL A 23 -50.29 12.55 -11.57
CA VAL A 23 -49.41 12.87 -12.71
C VAL A 23 -50.03 12.37 -14.01
N LYS A 24 -50.08 13.24 -15.03
CA LYS A 24 -50.67 12.96 -16.35
C LYS A 24 -49.58 12.89 -17.41
N PRO A 25 -49.27 11.69 -17.95
CA PRO A 25 -48.34 11.56 -19.07
C PRO A 25 -48.87 12.31 -20.29
N VAL A 26 -48.09 13.27 -20.79
CA VAL A 26 -48.38 14.01 -22.02
C VAL A 26 -47.74 13.29 -23.20
N VAL A 27 -46.53 12.76 -23.02
CA VAL A 27 -45.93 11.78 -23.93
C VAL A 27 -45.11 10.74 -23.15
N HIS A 28 -45.20 9.48 -23.55
CA HIS A 28 -44.46 8.38 -22.93
C HIS A 28 -43.99 7.42 -24.02
N TYR A 29 -42.69 7.28 -24.17
CA TYR A 29 -42.05 6.32 -25.06
C TYR A 29 -41.49 5.17 -24.22
N ASN A 30 -41.97 3.96 -24.49
CA ASN A 30 -41.43 2.73 -23.93
C ASN A 30 -41.05 1.84 -25.12
N PHE A 31 -39.82 1.33 -25.16
CA PHE A 31 -39.31 0.64 -26.34
C PHE A 31 -39.71 -0.83 -26.43
N GLY A 32 -40.45 -1.35 -25.43
CA GLY A 32 -41.28 -2.55 -25.55
C GLY A 32 -40.59 -3.90 -25.27
N LYS A 33 -41.32 -4.98 -25.60
CA LYS A 33 -40.90 -6.37 -25.45
C LYS A 33 -40.22 -6.87 -26.71
N SER A 34 -39.01 -7.40 -26.60
CA SER A 34 -38.30 -8.02 -27.72
C SER A 34 -38.13 -9.53 -27.61
N GLY A 35 -38.35 -10.11 -26.43
CA GLY A 35 -37.80 -11.43 -26.14
C GLY A 35 -36.26 -11.41 -26.15
N ASN A 36 -35.63 -12.51 -26.57
CA ASN A 36 -34.15 -12.66 -26.53
C ASN A 36 -33.43 -12.04 -27.76
N VAL A 37 -34.03 -11.05 -28.44
CA VAL A 37 -33.48 -10.50 -29.70
C VAL A 37 -32.63 -9.26 -29.43
N THR A 38 -31.38 -9.30 -29.91
CA THR A 38 -30.38 -8.23 -29.75
C THR A 38 -29.80 -7.87 -31.12
N TYR A 39 -29.45 -6.61 -31.34
CA TYR A 39 -28.89 -6.08 -32.60
C TYR A 39 -29.84 -6.12 -33.81
N ALA A 40 -31.15 -6.17 -33.56
CA ALA A 40 -32.15 -5.94 -34.61
C ALA A 40 -32.27 -4.44 -34.91
N VAL A 41 -32.53 -4.07 -36.17
CA VAL A 41 -32.75 -2.66 -36.55
C VAL A 41 -33.96 -2.12 -35.78
N ALA A 42 -33.79 -0.99 -35.07
CA ALA A 42 -34.88 -0.35 -34.36
C ALA A 42 -35.88 0.30 -35.33
N PRO A 43 -37.16 0.51 -34.94
CA PRO A 43 -38.16 1.10 -35.82
C PRO A 43 -37.75 2.47 -36.35
N GLU A 44 -38.00 2.74 -37.64
CA GLU A 44 -37.78 4.07 -38.25
C GLU A 44 -38.66 5.16 -37.61
N LYS A 45 -39.78 4.76 -36.99
CA LYS A 45 -40.69 5.62 -36.25
C LYS A 45 -40.99 5.02 -34.88
N LEU A 46 -40.87 5.83 -33.83
CA LEU A 46 -41.29 5.49 -32.48
C LEU A 46 -42.59 6.20 -32.14
N THR A 47 -43.66 5.42 -32.02
CA THR A 47 -44.96 5.89 -31.55
C THR A 47 -45.01 5.81 -30.02
N PRO A 48 -45.42 6.88 -29.32
CA PRO A 48 -45.52 6.85 -27.86
C PRO A 48 -46.65 5.92 -27.39
N VAL A 49 -46.46 5.25 -26.25
CA VAL A 49 -47.49 4.41 -25.60
C VAL A 49 -48.59 5.24 -24.94
N THR A 50 -48.35 6.54 -24.72
CA THR A 50 -49.37 7.52 -24.28
C THR A 50 -49.01 8.87 -24.87
N GLY A 51 -49.99 9.63 -25.37
CA GLY A 51 -49.79 10.96 -25.96
C GLY A 51 -49.77 11.00 -27.48
N LYS A 52 -49.27 12.11 -28.05
CA LYS A 52 -49.05 12.33 -29.49
C LYS A 52 -47.65 12.92 -29.70
N GLY A 53 -47.01 12.61 -30.82
CA GLY A 53 -45.66 13.07 -31.17
C GLY A 53 -44.78 11.90 -31.60
N GLU A 54 -44.85 11.52 -32.87
CA GLU A 54 -44.02 10.43 -33.40
C GLU A 54 -42.56 10.89 -33.53
N LEU A 55 -41.66 10.07 -33.02
CA LEU A 55 -40.22 10.30 -33.14
C LEU A 55 -39.68 9.57 -34.36
N PHE A 56 -38.88 10.26 -35.17
CA PHE A 56 -38.28 9.71 -36.39
C PHE A 56 -36.81 9.39 -36.14
N ALA A 57 -36.38 8.18 -36.53
CA ALA A 57 -35.00 7.74 -36.39
C ALA A 57 -34.08 8.59 -37.26
N ILE A 58 -32.91 8.91 -36.73
CA ILE A 58 -31.73 9.35 -37.48
C ILE A 58 -30.62 8.33 -37.27
N GLY A 59 -29.85 8.04 -38.31
CA GLY A 59 -28.88 6.94 -38.27
C GLY A 59 -29.56 5.56 -38.26
N ARG A 60 -28.93 4.58 -37.61
CA ARG A 60 -29.43 3.19 -37.50
C ARG A 60 -29.33 2.68 -36.06
N PRO A 61 -30.15 3.20 -35.13
CA PRO A 61 -30.23 2.66 -33.78
C PRO A 61 -30.68 1.19 -33.84
N VAL A 62 -30.27 0.39 -32.86
CA VAL A 62 -30.59 -1.04 -32.81
C VAL A 62 -31.26 -1.42 -31.50
N PHE A 63 -32.17 -2.36 -31.56
CA PHE A 63 -32.79 -2.94 -30.39
C PHE A 63 -31.78 -3.77 -29.59
N TYR A 64 -31.82 -3.70 -28.26
CA TYR A 64 -30.97 -4.48 -27.37
C TYR A 64 -31.81 -5.09 -26.22
N ALA A 65 -31.70 -6.41 -26.01
CA ALA A 65 -32.47 -7.15 -24.99
C ALA A 65 -31.93 -6.93 -23.56
N ASP A 66 -31.93 -5.69 -23.11
CA ASP A 66 -31.61 -5.29 -21.74
C ASP A 66 -32.54 -4.15 -21.28
N ALA A 67 -32.96 -4.20 -20.01
CA ALA A 67 -33.92 -3.26 -19.43
C ALA A 67 -33.67 -3.11 -17.91
N PRO A 68 -34.11 -2.01 -17.28
CA PRO A 68 -33.91 -1.77 -15.85
C PRO A 68 -34.77 -2.67 -14.96
N GLY A 69 -34.19 -3.18 -13.87
CA GLY A 69 -34.91 -3.89 -12.82
C GLY A 69 -35.62 -5.16 -13.27
N ASP A 70 -36.86 -5.38 -12.80
CA ASP A 70 -37.64 -6.59 -13.12
C ASP A 70 -38.20 -6.58 -14.56
N LYS A 71 -38.11 -5.46 -15.27
CA LYS A 71 -38.56 -5.30 -16.67
C LYS A 71 -37.78 -6.23 -17.60
N LYS A 72 -36.48 -6.43 -17.34
CA LYS A 72 -35.65 -7.41 -18.06
C LYS A 72 -36.21 -8.83 -17.95
N MET A 73 -36.62 -9.22 -16.75
CA MET A 73 -37.20 -10.55 -16.49
C MET A 73 -38.57 -10.74 -17.16
N LYS A 74 -39.24 -9.64 -17.55
CA LYS A 74 -40.50 -9.64 -18.33
C LYS A 74 -40.28 -9.69 -19.85
N GLY A 75 -39.02 -9.85 -20.29
CA GLY A 75 -38.63 -9.93 -21.71
C GLY A 75 -38.62 -8.58 -22.43
N GLU A 76 -38.45 -7.49 -21.68
CA GLU A 76 -38.37 -6.13 -22.21
C GLU A 76 -36.92 -5.74 -22.56
N GLY A 77 -36.78 -4.78 -23.46
CA GLY A 77 -35.47 -4.29 -23.89
C GLY A 77 -35.48 -2.82 -24.32
N GLY A 78 -34.29 -2.23 -24.40
CA GLY A 78 -34.08 -0.84 -24.82
C GLY A 78 -33.56 -0.71 -26.25
N ILE A 79 -33.20 0.52 -26.60
CA ILE A 79 -32.53 0.85 -27.85
C ILE A 79 -31.08 1.19 -27.53
N LEU A 80 -30.16 0.50 -28.19
CA LEU A 80 -28.73 0.79 -28.22
C LEU A 80 -28.42 1.81 -29.32
N PHE A 81 -27.72 2.86 -28.92
CA PHE A 81 -27.18 3.92 -29.75
C PHE A 81 -25.66 3.78 -29.84
N ASN A 82 -25.13 4.00 -31.04
CA ASN A 82 -23.73 3.75 -31.37
C ASN A 82 -22.81 4.97 -31.15
N GLY A 83 -23.36 6.10 -30.70
CA GLY A 83 -22.58 7.32 -30.42
C GLY A 83 -22.10 8.06 -31.65
N ASN A 84 -22.52 7.67 -32.85
CA ASN A 84 -22.10 8.24 -34.13
C ASN A 84 -23.30 8.77 -34.93
N GLY A 85 -24.01 9.72 -34.33
CA GLY A 85 -25.10 10.46 -34.97
C GLY A 85 -26.43 9.71 -35.08
N ASP A 86 -26.57 8.55 -34.44
CA ASP A 86 -27.84 7.82 -34.36
C ASP A 86 -28.69 8.29 -33.17
N GLY A 87 -30.01 8.27 -33.34
CA GLY A 87 -30.93 8.84 -32.37
C GLY A 87 -32.35 8.95 -32.90
N TYR A 88 -33.20 9.69 -32.19
CA TYR A 88 -34.57 9.99 -32.61
C TYR A 88 -34.90 11.46 -32.46
N LYS A 89 -35.71 12.02 -33.38
CA LYS A 89 -36.08 13.44 -33.40
C LYS A 89 -37.56 13.68 -33.71
N LEU A 90 -38.08 14.77 -33.16
CA LEU A 90 -39.40 15.34 -33.42
C LEU A 90 -39.24 16.86 -33.58
N GLU A 91 -39.76 17.42 -34.67
CA GLU A 91 -39.84 18.87 -34.91
C GLU A 91 -40.99 19.49 -34.09
N GLY A 92 -40.81 19.47 -32.78
CA GLY A 92 -41.76 19.98 -31.79
C GLY A 92 -41.23 19.79 -30.38
N ALA A 93 -41.80 20.48 -29.42
CA ALA A 93 -41.44 20.34 -28.01
C ALA A 93 -42.70 20.18 -27.16
N PHE A 94 -42.53 19.70 -25.94
CA PHE A 94 -43.62 19.48 -25.01
C PHE A 94 -43.60 20.51 -23.89
N GLY A 95 -44.79 21.03 -23.59
CA GLY A 95 -45.02 21.91 -22.44
C GLY A 95 -44.49 23.32 -22.56
N SER A 96 -44.34 23.96 -21.41
CA SER A 96 -43.86 25.33 -21.28
C SER A 96 -42.75 25.45 -20.21
N PRO A 97 -41.93 26.51 -20.22
CA PRO A 97 -40.70 26.55 -19.42
C PRO A 97 -40.88 26.34 -17.91
N ALA A 98 -41.93 26.91 -17.30
CA ALA A 98 -42.10 26.91 -15.84
C ALA A 98 -43.36 26.19 -15.36
N GLU A 99 -44.06 25.47 -16.23
CA GLU A 99 -45.23 24.69 -15.80
C GLU A 99 -44.83 23.49 -14.95
N ASN A 100 -45.80 23.00 -14.17
CA ASN A 100 -45.64 21.82 -13.35
C ASN A 100 -45.48 20.58 -14.23
N GLN A 101 -44.24 20.10 -14.36
CA GLN A 101 -43.87 19.05 -15.31
C GLN A 101 -42.79 18.13 -14.77
N VAL A 102 -42.77 16.91 -15.29
CA VAL A 102 -41.71 15.92 -15.08
C VAL A 102 -41.20 15.48 -16.44
N LEU A 103 -39.88 15.55 -16.64
CA LEU A 103 -39.20 14.93 -17.79
C LEU A 103 -38.20 13.91 -17.25
N GLU A 104 -38.29 12.67 -17.70
CA GLU A 104 -37.49 11.57 -17.15
C GLU A 104 -37.09 10.54 -18.21
N ILE A 105 -35.99 9.83 -17.92
CA ILE A 105 -35.34 8.87 -18.81
C ILE A 105 -34.68 7.73 -18.02
N TRP A 106 -34.79 6.51 -18.55
CA TRP A 106 -33.95 5.37 -18.18
C TRP A 106 -32.83 5.19 -19.19
N VAL A 107 -31.58 5.31 -18.73
CA VAL A 107 -30.37 5.31 -19.56
C VAL A 107 -29.30 4.39 -18.97
N LYS A 108 -28.53 3.73 -19.83
CA LYS A 108 -27.39 2.87 -19.49
C LYS A 108 -26.23 3.17 -20.44
N PRO A 109 -25.21 3.95 -20.03
CA PRO A 109 -24.09 4.28 -20.90
C PRO A 109 -23.19 3.06 -21.10
N ARG A 110 -22.49 2.97 -22.23
CA ARG A 110 -21.48 1.93 -22.45
C ARG A 110 -20.06 2.48 -22.27
N LEU A 111 -19.15 1.62 -21.84
CA LEU A 111 -17.72 1.90 -21.85
C LEU A 111 -17.21 1.90 -23.30
N ASP A 112 -16.81 3.07 -23.81
CA ASP A 112 -16.09 3.17 -25.08
C ASP A 112 -14.58 3.06 -24.82
N THR A 113 -14.03 1.89 -25.07
CA THR A 113 -12.60 1.59 -24.88
C THR A 113 -11.73 2.06 -26.05
N GLN A 114 -12.33 2.58 -27.13
CA GLN A 114 -11.61 3.00 -28.34
C GLN A 114 -11.51 4.51 -28.53
N GLN A 115 -12.24 5.32 -27.74
CA GLN A 115 -12.18 6.79 -27.82
C GLN A 115 -10.93 7.38 -27.15
N GLY A 116 -10.26 8.29 -27.87
CA GLY A 116 -9.10 9.04 -27.37
C GLY A 116 -9.47 10.05 -26.28
N GLU A 117 -8.49 10.54 -25.50
CA GLU A 117 -8.73 11.49 -24.39
C GLU A 117 -9.48 12.77 -24.81
N LYS A 118 -9.30 13.23 -26.06
CA LYS A 118 -10.03 14.40 -26.61
C LYS A 118 -11.50 14.11 -26.93
N GLU A 119 -11.85 12.87 -27.26
CA GLU A 119 -13.23 12.46 -27.59
C GLU A 119 -14.06 12.26 -26.31
N LYS A 120 -13.41 11.82 -25.21
CA LYS A 120 -14.03 11.74 -23.87
C LYS A 120 -14.49 13.09 -23.30
N ASP A 121 -14.02 14.20 -23.85
CA ASP A 121 -14.34 15.55 -23.40
C ASP A 121 -15.63 16.14 -24.01
N GLN A 122 -16.16 15.48 -25.06
CA GLN A 122 -17.37 15.89 -25.77
C GLN A 122 -18.64 15.54 -24.96
N ALA A 123 -19.61 16.45 -24.96
CA ALA A 123 -20.91 16.18 -24.33
C ALA A 123 -21.74 15.25 -25.23
N GLN A 124 -22.40 14.26 -24.61
CA GLN A 124 -23.35 13.37 -25.27
C GLN A 124 -24.77 13.73 -24.81
N VAL A 125 -25.69 13.96 -25.74
CA VAL A 125 -27.09 14.30 -25.42
C VAL A 125 -27.91 13.03 -25.24
N LEU A 126 -28.56 12.89 -24.09
CA LEU A 126 -29.40 11.73 -23.76
C LEU A 126 -30.85 11.96 -24.15
N LEU A 127 -31.37 13.13 -23.77
CA LEU A 127 -32.76 13.54 -23.94
C LEU A 127 -32.83 15.06 -23.99
N SER A 128 -33.48 15.59 -25.02
CA SER A 128 -33.65 17.03 -25.25
C SER A 128 -35.14 17.35 -25.39
N ASN A 129 -35.65 18.30 -24.59
CA ASN A 129 -36.93 18.99 -24.82
C ASN A 129 -36.63 20.49 -24.97
N GLY A 130 -36.61 20.98 -26.20
CA GLY A 130 -35.94 22.20 -26.62
C GLY A 130 -34.47 21.97 -26.95
N THR A 131 -33.64 23.01 -26.83
CA THR A 131 -32.21 22.99 -27.15
C THR A 131 -31.38 23.37 -25.93
N ALA A 132 -30.06 23.20 -25.99
CA ALA A 132 -29.14 23.64 -24.93
C ALA A 132 -29.18 25.17 -24.69
N LYS A 133 -29.73 25.95 -25.64
CA LYS A 133 -29.95 27.40 -25.50
C LYS A 133 -31.34 27.73 -24.96
N GLU A 134 -32.36 26.99 -25.38
CA GLU A 134 -33.78 27.24 -25.07
C GLU A 134 -34.49 25.90 -24.84
N GLY A 135 -34.43 25.38 -23.62
CA GLY A 135 -34.96 24.05 -23.30
C GLY A 135 -34.35 23.38 -22.07
N TYR A 136 -34.68 22.10 -21.91
CA TYR A 136 -34.15 21.19 -20.91
C TYR A 136 -33.46 20.01 -21.59
N VAL A 137 -32.17 19.83 -21.31
CA VAL A 137 -31.34 18.81 -21.97
C VAL A 137 -30.57 18.01 -20.94
N PHE A 138 -30.79 16.69 -20.91
CA PHE A 138 -29.95 15.75 -20.17
C PHE A 138 -28.70 15.42 -20.98
N VAL A 139 -27.53 15.59 -20.37
CA VAL A 139 -26.24 15.33 -21.02
C VAL A 139 -25.32 14.50 -20.14
N HIS A 140 -24.51 13.67 -20.78
CA HIS A 140 -23.38 12.97 -20.19
C HIS A 140 -22.08 13.69 -20.59
N ARG A 141 -21.25 14.04 -19.61
CA ARG A 141 -19.91 14.60 -19.87
C ARG A 141 -18.93 14.26 -18.75
N ARG A 142 -17.72 13.81 -19.10
CA ARG A 142 -16.62 13.50 -18.15
C ARG A 142 -17.02 12.55 -17.01
N GLY A 143 -17.91 11.60 -17.26
CA GLY A 143 -18.36 10.66 -16.22
C GLY A 143 -19.38 11.26 -15.24
N HIS A 144 -20.00 12.39 -15.56
CA HIS A 144 -21.11 12.96 -14.77
C HIS A 144 -22.34 13.22 -15.66
N TRP A 145 -23.51 13.06 -15.05
CA TRP A 145 -24.81 13.44 -15.60
C TRP A 145 -25.12 14.90 -15.27
N TYR A 146 -25.59 15.66 -16.26
CA TYR A 146 -26.02 17.04 -16.07
C TYR A 146 -27.39 17.29 -16.69
N LEU A 147 -28.12 18.25 -16.11
CA LEU A 147 -29.23 18.91 -16.77
C LEU A 147 -28.79 20.32 -17.18
N ILE A 148 -28.92 20.63 -18.47
CA ILE A 148 -28.80 21.98 -19.00
C ILE A 148 -30.20 22.62 -18.99
N SER A 149 -30.32 23.76 -18.31
CA SER A 149 -31.47 24.65 -18.46
C SER A 149 -31.07 25.84 -19.32
N GLY A 150 -31.53 25.84 -20.57
CA GLY A 150 -31.10 26.78 -21.60
C GLY A 150 -31.23 28.24 -21.15
N GLY A 151 -30.12 28.98 -21.22
CA GLY A 151 -30.06 30.39 -20.81
C GLY A 151 -30.06 30.65 -19.29
N SER A 152 -30.25 29.62 -18.45
CA SER A 152 -30.31 29.73 -16.99
C SER A 152 -29.11 29.07 -16.28
N GLY A 153 -28.53 28.04 -16.88
CA GLY A 153 -27.31 27.39 -16.37
C GLY A 153 -27.32 25.87 -16.56
N ARG A 154 -26.42 25.20 -15.85
CA ARG A 154 -26.36 23.73 -15.75
C ARG A 154 -26.36 23.31 -14.29
N VAL A 155 -26.95 22.16 -14.00
CA VAL A 155 -26.90 21.52 -12.67
C VAL A 155 -26.40 20.09 -12.84
N GLU A 156 -25.51 19.67 -11.95
CA GLU A 156 -25.07 18.28 -11.88
C GLU A 156 -26.16 17.41 -11.27
N ILE A 157 -26.40 16.25 -11.87
CA ILE A 157 -27.37 15.28 -11.39
C ILE A 157 -26.67 14.20 -10.55
N GLY A 158 -25.50 13.73 -10.98
CA GLY A 158 -24.71 12.73 -10.26
C GLY A 158 -23.67 12.05 -11.16
N GLU A 159 -22.92 11.11 -10.60
CA GLU A 159 -21.88 10.35 -11.32
C GLU A 159 -22.49 9.31 -12.28
N VAL A 160 -21.77 9.06 -13.37
CA VAL A 160 -22.13 8.11 -14.41
C VAL A 160 -21.61 6.72 -14.07
N LEU A 161 -22.50 5.74 -14.25
CA LEU A 161 -22.16 4.34 -14.16
C LEU A 161 -22.13 3.66 -15.52
N PRO A 162 -20.95 3.31 -16.03
CA PRO A 162 -20.86 2.48 -17.22
C PRO A 162 -21.60 1.16 -17.02
N ASN A 163 -22.33 0.75 -18.04
CA ASN A 163 -23.08 -0.49 -18.14
C ASN A 163 -24.17 -0.69 -17.06
N ALA A 164 -24.51 0.32 -16.26
CA ALA A 164 -25.62 0.26 -15.30
C ALA A 164 -26.80 1.13 -15.72
N TRP A 165 -28.02 0.64 -15.49
CA TRP A 165 -29.24 1.42 -15.70
C TRP A 165 -29.39 2.51 -14.64
N THR A 166 -29.59 3.74 -15.08
CA THR A 166 -29.82 4.93 -14.27
C THR A 166 -31.13 5.60 -14.68
N HIS A 167 -31.96 5.96 -13.71
CA HIS A 167 -33.12 6.81 -13.91
C HIS A 167 -32.73 8.27 -13.63
N LEU A 168 -32.93 9.14 -14.61
CA LEU A 168 -32.72 10.58 -14.48
C LEU A 168 -34.06 11.29 -14.63
N ALA A 169 -34.32 12.29 -13.80
CA ALA A 169 -35.52 13.10 -13.95
C ALA A 169 -35.28 14.57 -13.57
N MET A 170 -36.09 15.44 -14.17
CA MET A 170 -36.28 16.81 -13.73
C MET A 170 -37.74 17.01 -13.37
N VAL A 171 -37.98 17.71 -12.27
CA VAL A 171 -39.31 18.10 -11.81
C VAL A 171 -39.34 19.61 -11.68
N MET A 172 -40.28 20.25 -12.36
CA MET A 172 -40.62 21.64 -12.16
C MET A 172 -41.90 21.69 -11.34
N GLU A 173 -41.89 22.38 -10.21
CA GLU A 173 -43.09 22.63 -9.41
C GLU A 173 -43.08 24.09 -8.94
N GLU A 174 -44.14 24.84 -9.27
CA GLU A 174 -44.30 26.25 -8.89
C GLU A 174 -43.07 27.12 -9.24
N GLY A 175 -42.48 26.90 -10.42
CA GLY A 175 -41.30 27.64 -10.90
C GLY A 175 -39.97 27.26 -10.23
N LYS A 176 -39.95 26.20 -9.41
CA LYS A 176 -38.73 25.64 -8.81
C LYS A 176 -38.36 24.33 -9.51
N GLY A 177 -37.19 24.31 -10.16
CA GLY A 177 -36.64 23.13 -10.81
C GLY A 177 -35.83 22.28 -9.84
N THR A 178 -36.02 20.96 -9.89
CA THR A 178 -35.23 19.98 -9.14
C THR A 178 -34.79 18.84 -10.05
N VAL A 179 -33.57 18.35 -9.87
CA VAL A 179 -33.06 17.17 -10.57
C VAL A 179 -32.98 15.98 -9.64
N TRP A 180 -33.20 14.80 -10.22
CA TRP A 180 -33.33 13.54 -9.51
C TRP A 180 -32.54 12.44 -10.23
N MET A 181 -31.90 11.59 -9.44
CA MET A 181 -31.21 10.38 -9.88
C MET A 181 -31.74 9.20 -9.08
N ASN A 182 -32.23 8.15 -9.75
CA ASN A 182 -32.79 6.96 -9.12
C ASN A 182 -33.81 7.25 -8.01
N GLY A 183 -34.60 8.32 -8.17
CA GLY A 183 -35.63 8.73 -7.21
C GLY A 183 -35.13 9.58 -6.04
N LYS A 184 -33.82 9.85 -5.93
CA LYS A 184 -33.25 10.78 -4.97
C LYS A 184 -33.07 12.16 -5.60
N LYS A 185 -33.48 13.22 -4.89
CA LYS A 185 -33.25 14.61 -5.31
C LYS A 185 -31.77 14.96 -5.14
N THR A 186 -31.12 15.42 -6.20
CA THR A 186 -29.67 15.68 -6.20
C THR A 186 -29.32 17.15 -6.39
N GLY A 187 -30.25 17.98 -6.88
CA GLY A 187 -29.98 19.38 -7.12
C GLY A 187 -31.21 20.22 -7.40
N THR A 188 -31.00 21.53 -7.53
CA THR A 188 -32.04 22.50 -7.91
C THR A 188 -31.56 23.37 -9.07
N PHE A 189 -32.46 23.86 -9.90
CA PHE A 189 -32.15 24.73 -11.03
C PHE A 189 -33.25 25.75 -11.27
N LYS A 190 -32.90 26.84 -11.96
CA LYS A 190 -33.86 27.86 -12.43
C LYS A 190 -34.42 27.46 -13.79
N PRO A 191 -35.72 27.68 -14.05
CA PRO A 191 -36.33 27.32 -15.32
C PRO A 191 -35.68 28.05 -16.50
N THR A 192 -35.77 27.46 -17.70
CA THR A 192 -35.41 28.16 -18.93
C THR A 192 -36.42 29.28 -19.22
N LYS A 193 -36.07 30.23 -20.11
CA LYS A 193 -37.00 31.31 -20.51
C LYS A 193 -37.96 30.89 -21.62
N ALA A 194 -37.55 29.94 -22.46
CA ALA A 194 -38.28 29.48 -23.63
C ALA A 194 -37.89 28.03 -23.93
N ILE A 195 -38.78 27.28 -24.58
CA ILE A 195 -38.50 25.93 -25.10
C ILE A 195 -38.59 26.02 -26.62
N ALA A 196 -37.47 25.81 -27.31
CA ALA A 196 -37.42 25.73 -28.76
C ALA A 196 -38.20 24.49 -29.27
N PRO A 197 -38.77 24.50 -30.49
CA PRO A 197 -39.61 23.43 -31.01
C PRO A 197 -38.79 22.21 -31.47
N HIS A 198 -38.12 21.54 -30.54
CA HIS A 198 -37.27 20.37 -30.80
C HIS A 198 -37.40 19.35 -29.66
N PHE A 199 -37.51 18.07 -29.99
CA PHE A 199 -37.42 16.99 -29.01
C PHE A 199 -36.58 15.86 -29.59
N SER A 200 -35.62 15.35 -28.82
CA SER A 200 -34.76 14.27 -29.29
C SER A 200 -34.28 13.32 -28.20
N ILE A 201 -33.99 12.09 -28.61
CA ILE A 201 -33.42 11.03 -27.77
C ILE A 201 -32.07 10.63 -28.37
N ALA A 202 -31.07 10.50 -27.50
CA ALA A 202 -29.70 10.06 -27.80
C ALA A 202 -28.88 10.99 -28.72
N VAL A 203 -29.38 12.18 -29.05
CA VAL A 203 -28.71 13.09 -30.00
C VAL A 203 -29.15 14.54 -29.82
N SER A 204 -28.28 15.49 -30.16
CA SER A 204 -28.59 16.93 -30.23
C SER A 204 -29.42 17.33 -31.46
N GLU A 205 -29.93 18.57 -31.45
CA GLU A 205 -30.60 19.23 -32.57
C GLU A 205 -29.83 19.09 -33.90
N GLU A 206 -28.51 19.30 -33.86
CA GLU A 206 -27.65 19.21 -35.06
C GLU A 206 -27.26 17.78 -35.45
N GLY A 207 -27.55 16.76 -34.63
CA GLY A 207 -27.16 15.37 -34.95
C GLY A 207 -25.73 14.99 -34.57
N LYS A 208 -24.98 15.85 -33.86
CA LYS A 208 -23.52 15.68 -33.63
C LYS A 208 -23.16 15.07 -32.28
N GLU A 209 -23.81 15.54 -31.22
CA GLU A 209 -23.58 15.12 -29.83
C GLU A 209 -24.36 13.83 -29.48
N ALA A 210 -24.04 12.74 -30.19
CA ALA A 210 -24.75 11.47 -30.06
C ALA A 210 -24.31 10.68 -28.81
N PHE A 211 -25.24 9.92 -28.23
CA PHE A 211 -25.02 9.11 -27.05
C PHE A 211 -24.57 7.69 -27.40
N TYR A 212 -23.55 7.21 -26.70
CA TYR A 212 -23.10 5.83 -26.77
C TYR A 212 -23.63 5.02 -25.57
N GLY A 213 -24.65 4.22 -25.81
CA GLY A 213 -25.29 3.44 -24.76
C GLY A 213 -26.74 3.10 -25.07
N GLU A 214 -27.45 2.64 -24.06
CA GLU A 214 -28.81 2.12 -24.15
C GLU A 214 -29.79 3.08 -23.47
N ILE A 215 -30.97 3.28 -24.07
CA ILE A 215 -32.09 4.00 -23.45
C ILE A 215 -33.28 3.07 -23.50
N TYR A 216 -34.01 2.94 -22.39
CA TYR A 216 -35.13 2.00 -22.27
C TYR A 216 -36.50 2.70 -22.29
N GLU A 217 -36.62 3.85 -21.63
CA GLU A 217 -37.92 4.50 -21.46
C GLU A 217 -37.75 6.01 -21.24
N VAL A 218 -38.63 6.81 -21.85
CA VAL A 218 -38.65 8.27 -21.75
C VAL A 218 -40.07 8.73 -21.50
N ARG A 219 -40.29 9.61 -20.52
CA ARG A 219 -41.63 10.15 -20.25
C ARG A 219 -41.58 11.64 -19.94
N TYR A 220 -42.57 12.34 -20.48
CA TYR A 220 -42.90 13.71 -20.17
C TYR A 220 -44.33 13.78 -19.64
N SER A 221 -44.51 14.33 -18.44
CA SER A 221 -45.80 14.39 -17.74
C SER A 221 -46.05 15.77 -17.15
N THR A 222 -47.32 16.11 -16.95
CA THR A 222 -47.74 17.33 -16.22
C THR A 222 -48.54 16.96 -14.97
N PHE A 223 -48.62 17.87 -14.00
CA PHE A 223 -49.39 17.65 -12.77
C PHE A 223 -49.93 18.96 -12.19
N ALA A 224 -50.99 18.87 -11.38
CA ALA A 224 -51.52 20.02 -10.67
C ALA A 224 -50.64 20.36 -9.44
N THR A 225 -50.62 21.62 -9.01
CA THR A 225 -49.82 22.07 -7.86
C THR A 225 -50.03 21.21 -6.61
N GLY A 226 -48.94 20.79 -5.95
CA GLY A 226 -48.97 19.98 -4.73
C GLY A 226 -49.46 18.55 -4.95
N LYS A 227 -49.49 18.10 -6.22
CA LYS A 227 -49.97 16.77 -6.58
C LYS A 227 -48.85 15.80 -6.98
N PHE A 228 -47.63 16.27 -7.26
CA PHE A 228 -46.52 15.36 -7.51
C PHE A 228 -46.07 14.66 -6.23
N ASN A 229 -45.92 13.33 -6.27
CA ASN A 229 -45.36 12.52 -5.20
C ASN A 229 -44.08 11.80 -5.69
N PRO A 230 -42.87 12.24 -5.27
CA PRO A 230 -41.62 11.61 -5.67
C PRO A 230 -41.44 10.18 -5.14
N GLU A 231 -42.32 9.67 -4.27
CA GLU A 231 -42.31 8.28 -3.80
C GLU A 231 -43.23 7.32 -4.58
N SER A 232 -43.96 7.81 -5.58
CA SER A 232 -44.86 6.95 -6.37
C SER A 232 -44.93 7.30 -7.85
N ASP A 233 -44.52 8.51 -8.23
CA ASP A 233 -44.89 9.05 -9.52
C ASP A 233 -43.79 8.97 -10.57
N PHE A 234 -42.52 8.71 -10.23
CA PHE A 234 -41.47 8.43 -11.23
C PHE A 234 -41.63 7.05 -11.88
N LEU A 235 -40.92 6.82 -13.00
CA LEU A 235 -40.79 5.51 -13.65
C LEU A 235 -39.91 4.50 -12.86
N LEU A 236 -40.05 4.48 -11.53
CA LEU A 236 -39.29 3.63 -10.62
C LEU A 236 -40.18 2.55 -10.01
N ASP A 237 -39.58 1.41 -9.67
CA ASP A 237 -40.27 0.37 -8.90
C ASP A 237 -40.14 0.68 -7.39
N TYR A 238 -41.00 1.56 -6.90
CA TYR A 238 -41.01 1.96 -5.49
C TYR A 238 -41.32 0.81 -4.52
N LYS A 239 -42.01 -0.24 -4.98
CA LYS A 239 -42.24 -1.43 -4.17
C LYS A 239 -40.91 -2.15 -3.94
N LYS A 240 -40.15 -2.38 -5.02
CA LYS A 240 -38.81 -2.97 -4.94
C LYS A 240 -37.85 -2.10 -4.13
N ILE A 241 -37.85 -0.77 -4.32
CA ILE A 241 -37.01 0.15 -3.53
C ILE A 241 -37.32 0.05 -2.03
N LYS A 242 -38.61 0.02 -1.63
CA LYS A 242 -39.02 -0.14 -0.23
C LYS A 242 -38.64 -1.52 0.34
N GLU A 243 -38.75 -2.58 -0.46
CA GLU A 243 -38.32 -3.93 -0.09
C GLU A 243 -36.80 -3.98 0.17
N ILE A 244 -35.98 -3.45 -0.75
CA ILE A 244 -34.51 -3.37 -0.62
C ILE A 244 -34.12 -2.54 0.61
N SER A 245 -34.74 -1.37 0.81
CA SER A 245 -34.47 -0.52 1.98
C SER A 245 -34.75 -1.26 3.30
N LYS A 246 -35.87 -1.98 3.38
CA LYS A 246 -36.22 -2.79 4.55
C LYS A 246 -35.23 -3.95 4.76
N GLN A 247 -34.78 -4.58 3.69
CA GLN A 247 -33.75 -5.62 3.75
C GLN A 247 -32.42 -5.06 4.28
N ARG A 248 -31.92 -3.96 3.71
CA ARG A 248 -30.69 -3.27 4.16
C ARG A 248 -30.76 -2.89 5.65
N LEU A 249 -31.90 -2.38 6.12
CA LEU A 249 -32.11 -2.09 7.54
C LEU A 249 -32.06 -3.35 8.42
N THR A 250 -32.55 -4.48 7.91
CA THR A 250 -32.53 -5.76 8.64
C THR A 250 -31.12 -6.32 8.71
N GLU A 251 -30.40 -6.33 7.59
CA GLU A 251 -28.98 -6.76 7.51
C GLU A 251 -28.10 -5.90 8.42
N ARG A 252 -28.31 -4.58 8.43
CA ARG A 252 -27.58 -3.65 9.32
C ARG A 252 -27.79 -3.96 10.80
N ARG A 253 -29.03 -4.25 11.21
CA ARG A 253 -29.31 -4.68 12.60
C ARG A 253 -28.57 -5.96 12.95
N VAL A 254 -28.53 -6.93 12.03
CA VAL A 254 -27.81 -8.18 12.23
C VAL A 254 -26.30 -7.92 12.35
N LEU A 255 -25.72 -7.08 11.49
CA LEU A 255 -24.32 -6.69 11.56
C LEU A 255 -23.99 -6.01 12.90
N VAL A 256 -24.78 -5.03 13.35
CA VAL A 256 -24.58 -4.36 14.65
C VAL A 256 -24.65 -5.37 15.80
N GLN A 257 -25.62 -6.29 15.78
CA GLN A 257 -25.71 -7.35 16.79
C GLN A 257 -24.49 -8.30 16.75
N GLN A 258 -23.97 -8.64 15.57
CA GLN A 258 -22.77 -9.45 15.42
C GLN A 258 -21.51 -8.72 15.93
N LEU A 259 -21.40 -7.41 15.71
CA LEU A 259 -20.30 -6.60 16.24
C LEU A 259 -20.28 -6.65 17.76
N GLU A 260 -21.44 -6.60 18.41
CA GLU A 260 -21.59 -6.67 19.87
C GLU A 260 -21.38 -8.06 20.47
N GLN A 261 -21.25 -9.11 19.65
CA GLN A 261 -20.94 -10.45 20.15
C GLN A 261 -19.48 -10.55 20.56
N ALA A 262 -19.25 -11.11 21.76
CA ALA A 262 -17.91 -11.35 22.28
C ALA A 262 -17.13 -12.31 21.36
N SER A 263 -15.87 -11.97 21.06
CA SER A 263 -14.92 -12.80 20.34
C SER A 263 -13.51 -12.59 20.91
N ALA A 264 -12.54 -13.43 20.51
CA ALA A 264 -11.17 -13.31 20.99
C ALA A 264 -10.59 -11.91 20.68
N GLY A 265 -10.05 -11.23 21.69
CA GLY A 265 -9.49 -9.88 21.56
C GLY A 265 -10.52 -8.76 21.39
N LYS A 266 -11.83 -9.06 21.41
CA LYS A 266 -12.90 -8.06 21.33
C LYS A 266 -13.45 -7.73 22.72
N LYS A 267 -13.69 -6.44 22.99
CA LYS A 267 -14.24 -5.94 24.26
C LYS A 267 -15.41 -5.00 23.97
N ILE A 268 -16.56 -5.26 24.60
CA ILE A 268 -17.73 -4.39 24.51
C ILE A 268 -17.64 -3.31 25.59
N VAL A 269 -17.80 -2.06 25.20
CA VAL A 269 -17.63 -0.89 26.07
C VAL A 269 -18.79 0.10 25.91
N THR A 270 -18.99 0.95 26.92
CA THR A 270 -19.93 2.07 26.84
C THR A 270 -19.35 3.26 26.09
N GLU A 271 -18.05 3.49 26.22
CA GLU A 271 -17.29 4.55 25.56
C GLU A 271 -15.98 3.96 25.04
N LEU A 272 -15.52 4.43 23.88
CA LEU A 272 -14.25 3.99 23.31
C LEU A 272 -13.07 4.56 24.13
N PRO A 273 -12.00 3.77 24.34
CA PRO A 273 -10.82 4.28 25.04
C PRO A 273 -10.17 5.43 24.31
N ASP A 274 -9.92 6.52 25.04
CA ASP A 274 -9.09 7.63 24.59
C ASP A 274 -8.18 8.11 25.72
N VAL A 275 -7.21 7.26 26.07
CA VAL A 275 -6.26 7.51 27.16
C VAL A 275 -4.90 7.79 26.57
N ARG A 276 -4.26 8.88 27.01
CA ARG A 276 -2.89 9.21 26.64
C ARG A 276 -1.91 8.18 27.21
N GLN A 277 -0.94 7.77 26.42
CA GLN A 277 0.17 6.95 26.87
C GLN A 277 1.25 7.84 27.51
N GLU A 278 1.41 7.72 28.82
CA GLU A 278 2.40 8.49 29.60
C GLU A 278 3.83 7.93 29.47
N LYS A 279 3.97 6.65 29.11
CA LYS A 279 5.28 6.03 28.95
C LYS A 279 5.85 6.32 27.58
N ASP A 280 7.08 6.81 27.52
CA ASP A 280 7.84 6.83 26.29
C ASP A 280 8.12 5.38 25.84
N TRP A 281 7.43 4.95 24.79
CA TRP A 281 7.48 3.60 24.27
C TRP A 281 8.85 3.20 23.73
N LEU A 282 9.75 4.13 23.39
CA LEU A 282 11.10 3.82 22.93
C LEU A 282 12.03 3.36 24.06
N ILE A 283 11.80 3.86 25.28
CA ILE A 283 12.63 3.53 26.45
C ILE A 283 11.91 2.72 27.53
N ASN A 284 10.60 2.50 27.39
CA ASN A 284 9.80 1.66 28.28
C ASN A 284 9.09 0.55 27.48
N GLN A 285 8.88 -0.60 28.13
CA GLN A 285 8.00 -1.63 27.57
C GLN A 285 6.53 -1.23 27.78
N VAL A 286 5.77 -1.33 26.70
CA VAL A 286 4.31 -1.08 26.64
C VAL A 286 3.66 -2.43 26.37
N GLU A 287 2.98 -2.96 27.37
CA GLU A 287 2.44 -4.33 27.40
C GLU A 287 0.91 -4.36 27.27
N GLU A 288 0.29 -3.21 27.03
CA GLU A 288 -1.14 -3.09 26.79
C GLU A 288 -1.56 -4.00 25.62
N PRO A 289 -2.51 -4.93 25.82
CA PRO A 289 -2.89 -5.87 24.77
C PRO A 289 -3.66 -5.17 23.66
N ALA A 290 -3.35 -5.52 22.41
CA ALA A 290 -4.15 -5.16 21.25
C ALA A 290 -5.60 -5.67 21.39
N CYS A 291 -6.58 -4.79 21.28
CA CYS A 291 -7.99 -5.09 21.44
C CYS A 291 -8.83 -4.42 20.34
N LEU A 292 -9.95 -5.07 20.00
CA LEU A 292 -11.06 -4.45 19.26
C LEU A 292 -12.12 -4.01 20.27
N PHE A 293 -12.21 -2.72 20.55
CA PHE A 293 -13.24 -2.15 21.39
C PHE A 293 -14.49 -1.86 20.57
N VAL A 294 -15.66 -2.33 20.99
CA VAL A 294 -16.93 -2.08 20.31
C VAL A 294 -17.82 -1.29 21.25
N GLN A 295 -18.19 -0.09 20.83
CA GLN A 295 -19.14 0.74 21.55
C GLN A 295 -20.56 0.20 21.32
N LYS A 296 -21.26 -0.04 22.43
CA LYS A 296 -22.64 -0.53 22.40
C LYS A 296 -23.55 0.43 21.62
N SER A 297 -24.34 -0.11 20.72
CA SER A 297 -25.33 0.62 19.92
C SER A 297 -26.51 1.07 20.78
N GLU A 298 -26.95 2.31 20.56
CA GLU A 298 -28.14 2.87 21.22
C GLU A 298 -29.42 2.61 20.42
N ASP A 299 -29.34 2.63 19.09
CA ASP A 299 -30.48 2.49 18.17
C ASP A 299 -30.59 1.10 17.51
N GLY A 300 -29.58 0.25 17.71
CA GLY A 300 -29.45 -1.05 17.07
C GLY A 300 -29.16 -1.00 15.56
N LEU A 301 -28.85 0.19 15.02
CA LEU A 301 -28.64 0.44 13.59
C LEU A 301 -27.25 1.05 13.31
N THR A 302 -26.67 1.76 14.26
CA THR A 302 -25.35 2.37 14.17
C THR A 302 -24.42 1.80 15.24
N SER A 303 -23.12 1.78 14.97
CA SER A 303 -22.12 1.34 15.95
C SER A 303 -20.78 2.02 15.68
N LYS A 304 -19.94 2.12 16.71
CA LYS A 304 -18.53 2.50 16.56
C LYS A 304 -17.66 1.38 17.13
N PHE A 305 -16.54 1.11 16.47
CA PHE A 305 -15.53 0.22 17.02
C PHE A 305 -14.12 0.74 16.76
N GLN A 306 -13.17 0.34 17.60
CA GLN A 306 -11.81 0.86 17.61
C GLN A 306 -10.81 -0.28 17.77
N LEU A 307 -9.89 -0.41 16.82
CA LEU A 307 -8.71 -1.25 16.94
C LEU A 307 -7.65 -0.46 17.70
N ASN A 308 -7.20 -0.92 18.88
CA ASN A 308 -6.36 -0.12 19.79
C ASN A 308 -5.35 -1.01 20.56
N ASN A 309 -4.11 -0.56 20.70
CA ASN A 309 -3.04 -1.23 21.46
C ASN A 309 -2.40 -0.37 22.58
N GLY A 310 -3.01 0.77 22.93
CA GLY A 310 -2.52 1.74 23.89
C GLY A 310 -1.49 2.74 23.35
N LEU A 311 -1.06 2.61 22.09
CA LEU A 311 -0.14 3.55 21.43
C LEU A 311 -0.73 4.15 20.15
N VAL A 312 -1.51 3.36 19.43
CA VAL A 312 -2.23 3.78 18.24
C VAL A 312 -3.64 3.21 18.27
N SER A 313 -4.59 3.95 17.71
CA SER A 313 -5.93 3.43 17.47
C SER A 313 -6.48 3.84 16.11
N ARG A 314 -7.31 2.96 15.53
CA ARG A 314 -8.09 3.24 14.32
C ARG A 314 -9.57 2.98 14.62
N THR A 315 -10.39 4.00 14.43
CA THR A 315 -11.81 4.03 14.81
C THR A 315 -12.68 3.99 13.56
N PHE A 316 -13.72 3.17 13.60
CA PHE A 316 -14.66 2.97 12.50
C PHE A 316 -16.09 3.26 12.97
N TYR A 317 -16.86 3.89 12.10
CA TYR A 317 -18.30 4.10 12.27
C TYR A 317 -19.07 3.23 11.28
N VAL A 318 -20.05 2.49 11.78
CA VAL A 318 -20.99 1.68 11.00
C VAL A 318 -22.34 2.39 11.00
N GLY A 319 -22.81 2.71 9.79
CA GLY A 319 -24.09 3.33 9.51
C GLY A 319 -24.75 2.66 8.30
N GLU A 320 -24.98 3.39 7.21
CA GLU A 320 -25.46 2.77 5.96
C GLU A 320 -24.43 1.83 5.31
N ASN A 321 -23.15 2.09 5.54
CA ASN A 321 -22.02 1.21 5.29
C ASN A 321 -21.00 1.44 6.44
N ILE A 322 -19.69 1.44 6.17
CA ILE A 322 -18.65 1.70 7.17
C ILE A 322 -17.68 2.77 6.69
N ALA A 323 -17.17 3.60 7.59
CA ALA A 323 -16.03 4.48 7.32
C ALA A 323 -15.05 4.49 8.50
N CYS A 324 -13.76 4.53 8.20
CA CYS A 324 -12.74 4.99 9.15
C CYS A 324 -13.00 6.46 9.51
N VAL A 325 -13.18 6.75 10.79
CA VAL A 325 -13.51 8.08 11.33
C VAL A 325 -12.49 8.62 12.32
N GLY A 326 -11.45 7.85 12.65
CA GLY A 326 -10.33 8.34 13.45
C GLY A 326 -9.10 7.44 13.31
N TYR A 327 -7.92 8.04 13.38
CA TYR A 327 -6.64 7.37 13.37
C TYR A 327 -5.65 8.13 14.26
N LYS A 328 -5.52 7.71 15.52
CA LYS A 328 -4.88 8.50 16.57
C LYS A 328 -3.61 7.87 17.09
N ASN A 329 -2.58 8.68 17.32
CA ASN A 329 -1.42 8.30 18.13
C ASN A 329 -1.67 8.71 19.59
N HIS A 330 -1.69 7.75 20.52
CA HIS A 330 -1.99 7.99 21.93
C HIS A 330 -0.81 8.58 22.72
N SER A 331 0.40 8.62 22.17
CA SER A 331 1.58 9.19 22.86
C SER A 331 1.57 10.73 22.85
N ASN A 332 1.14 11.32 21.73
CA ASN A 332 1.05 12.77 21.54
C ASN A 332 -0.38 13.27 21.27
N GLU A 333 -1.37 12.37 21.30
CA GLU A 333 -2.80 12.62 21.09
C GLU A 333 -3.15 13.16 19.69
N ALA A 334 -2.24 13.04 18.71
CA ALA A 334 -2.44 13.53 17.36
C ALA A 334 -3.45 12.68 16.59
N GLU A 335 -4.42 13.35 15.95
CA GLU A 335 -5.39 12.76 15.02
C GLU A 335 -4.85 12.90 13.59
N PHE A 336 -4.72 11.77 12.88
CA PHE A 336 -4.17 11.73 11.54
C PHE A 336 -5.26 11.90 10.47
N LEU A 337 -6.51 11.58 10.76
CA LEU A 337 -7.59 11.60 9.76
C LEU A 337 -8.25 12.99 9.68
N ARG A 338 -8.45 13.49 8.45
CA ARG A 338 -9.24 14.72 8.20
C ARG A 338 -10.61 14.48 7.56
N ALA A 339 -10.78 13.34 6.88
CA ALA A 339 -11.99 13.04 6.13
C ALA A 339 -12.15 11.55 5.89
N VAL A 340 -13.39 11.11 5.69
CA VAL A 340 -13.69 9.71 5.35
C VAL A 340 -13.33 9.41 3.90
N LYS A 341 -12.79 8.21 3.67
CA LYS A 341 -12.51 7.63 2.35
C LYS A 341 -12.92 6.15 2.37
N PRO A 342 -13.05 5.48 1.21
CA PRO A 342 -13.24 4.04 1.15
C PRO A 342 -12.09 3.29 1.83
N GLU A 343 -12.37 2.11 2.38
CA GLU A 343 -11.35 1.27 3.02
C GLU A 343 -10.37 0.70 2.01
N ALA A 344 -10.80 0.48 0.77
CA ALA A 344 -9.95 0.13 -0.36
C ALA A 344 -10.66 0.50 -1.67
N ARG A 345 -9.93 0.45 -2.79
CA ARG A 345 -10.50 0.50 -4.13
C ARG A 345 -9.97 -0.64 -4.98
N VAL A 346 -10.82 -1.29 -5.76
CA VAL A 346 -10.44 -2.40 -6.65
C VAL A 346 -10.92 -2.11 -8.07
N CYS A 347 -10.06 -2.32 -9.06
CA CYS A 347 -10.41 -2.19 -10.47
C CYS A 347 -10.59 -3.59 -11.06
N ILE A 348 -11.84 -4.00 -11.26
CA ILE A 348 -12.21 -5.33 -11.76
C ILE A 348 -12.82 -5.16 -13.16
N ASP A 349 -12.28 -5.88 -14.14
CA ASP A 349 -12.66 -5.81 -15.56
C ASP A 349 -12.77 -4.36 -16.06
N SER A 350 -11.77 -3.55 -15.70
CA SER A 350 -11.63 -2.12 -16.02
C SER A 350 -12.62 -1.17 -15.32
N VAL A 351 -13.40 -1.65 -14.36
CA VAL A 351 -14.33 -0.82 -13.56
C VAL A 351 -13.82 -0.68 -12.14
N TRP A 352 -13.73 0.57 -11.65
CA TRP A 352 -13.35 0.86 -10.27
C TRP A 352 -14.55 0.73 -9.33
N TYR A 353 -14.36 -0.01 -8.25
CA TYR A 353 -15.31 -0.17 -7.16
C TYR A 353 -14.69 0.25 -5.84
N GLU A 354 -15.48 0.95 -5.03
CA GLU A 354 -15.11 1.29 -3.66
C GLU A 354 -15.41 0.11 -2.73
N VAL A 355 -14.61 -0.06 -1.67
CA VAL A 355 -14.83 -1.09 -0.65
C VAL A 355 -15.09 -0.37 0.66
N GLY A 356 -16.31 -0.47 1.19
CA GLY A 356 -16.74 0.38 2.29
C GLY A 356 -16.86 1.85 1.88
N GLY A 357 -16.68 2.74 2.86
CA GLY A 357 -16.79 4.18 2.70
C GLY A 357 -18.21 4.72 2.88
N LEU A 358 -18.28 6.02 3.16
CA LEU A 358 -19.49 6.82 3.21
C LEU A 358 -19.30 8.10 2.39
N LYS A 359 -20.39 8.68 1.90
CA LYS A 359 -20.42 9.88 1.05
C LYS A 359 -21.26 10.97 1.71
N GLY A 360 -21.07 12.22 1.27
CA GLY A 360 -21.86 13.36 1.75
C GLY A 360 -21.23 14.14 2.91
N GLN A 361 -19.95 13.90 3.23
CA GLN A 361 -19.22 14.75 4.17
C GLN A 361 -19.23 16.22 3.68
N PRO A 362 -19.75 17.19 4.48
CA PRO A 362 -19.94 18.57 4.01
C PRO A 362 -18.64 19.33 3.72
N GLU A 363 -17.58 19.06 4.49
CA GLU A 363 -16.27 19.70 4.40
C GLU A 363 -15.18 18.66 4.67
N LEU A 364 -14.11 18.65 3.87
CA LEU A 364 -13.06 17.61 3.88
C LEU A 364 -11.74 18.06 4.55
N SER A 365 -11.74 19.26 5.15
CA SER A 365 -10.67 19.76 6.02
C SER A 365 -10.78 19.27 7.47
N TYR A 366 -11.97 18.85 7.89
CA TYR A 366 -12.29 18.44 9.25
C TYR A 366 -13.23 17.24 9.19
N LEU A 367 -13.33 16.47 10.27
CA LEU A 367 -14.32 15.41 10.41
C LEU A 367 -15.00 15.55 11.78
N LEU A 368 -16.28 15.95 11.78
CA LEU A 368 -17.06 16.09 13.01
C LEU A 368 -17.98 14.88 13.22
N ASP A 369 -18.06 14.44 14.48
CA ASP A 369 -18.93 13.34 14.90
C ASP A 369 -20.40 13.54 14.54
N SER A 370 -20.87 14.79 14.55
CA SER A 370 -22.25 15.14 14.19
C SER A 370 -22.60 14.83 12.73
N TRP A 371 -21.61 14.71 11.85
CA TRP A 371 -21.84 14.47 10.42
C TRP A 371 -22.04 13.00 10.08
N TYR A 372 -21.62 12.06 10.95
CA TYR A 372 -21.64 10.63 10.63
C TYR A 372 -23.04 10.10 10.27
N ALA A 373 -24.07 10.60 10.96
CA ALA A 373 -25.46 10.19 10.73
C ALA A 373 -26.07 10.77 9.43
N GLU A 374 -25.46 11.81 8.86
CA GLU A 374 -25.91 12.45 7.61
C GLU A 374 -25.22 11.85 6.38
N MET A 375 -24.16 11.05 6.58
CA MET A 375 -23.44 10.41 5.49
C MET A 375 -24.13 9.13 5.04
N GLU A 376 -24.07 8.87 3.73
CA GLU A 376 -24.81 7.79 3.08
C GLU A 376 -23.86 6.81 2.38
N ALA A 377 -24.35 5.58 2.16
CA ALA A 377 -23.61 4.58 1.38
C ALA A 377 -23.71 4.88 -0.12
N SER A 378 -22.65 4.59 -0.86
CA SER A 378 -22.73 4.50 -2.32
C SER A 378 -23.33 3.15 -2.72
N ASP A 379 -24.26 3.14 -3.67
CA ASP A 379 -24.77 1.89 -4.28
C ASP A 379 -23.68 1.15 -5.09
N LEU A 380 -22.50 1.75 -5.24
CA LEU A 380 -21.33 1.25 -5.99
C LEU A 380 -20.13 0.93 -5.13
N ALA A 381 -20.37 0.84 -3.82
CA ALA A 381 -19.39 0.37 -2.88
C ALA A 381 -19.77 -1.04 -2.43
N PHE A 382 -18.78 -1.93 -2.32
CA PHE A 382 -18.97 -3.15 -1.55
C PHE A 382 -19.36 -2.78 -0.11
N THR A 383 -20.39 -3.43 0.41
CA THR A 383 -20.94 -3.19 1.75
C THR A 383 -20.40 -4.18 2.76
N LEU A 384 -20.15 -3.71 3.98
CA LEU A 384 -19.65 -4.56 5.06
C LEU A 384 -20.66 -5.66 5.41
N GLU A 385 -20.24 -6.93 5.31
CA GLU A 385 -21.03 -8.10 5.71
C GLU A 385 -20.72 -8.51 7.15
N LYS A 386 -19.43 -8.54 7.52
CA LYS A 386 -18.99 -9.04 8.83
C LYS A 386 -17.60 -8.56 9.22
N VAL A 387 -17.32 -8.59 10.53
CA VAL A 387 -16.01 -8.31 11.14
C VAL A 387 -15.58 -9.46 12.04
N GLU A 388 -14.40 -10.01 11.78
CA GLU A 388 -13.82 -11.13 12.51
C GLU A 388 -12.48 -10.74 13.14
N THR A 389 -12.14 -11.37 14.27
CA THR A 389 -10.86 -11.16 14.96
C THR A 389 -10.04 -12.45 15.02
N GLY A 390 -8.72 -12.32 15.00
CA GLY A 390 -7.78 -13.42 15.11
C GLY A 390 -6.41 -12.97 15.63
N LEU A 391 -5.46 -13.90 15.70
CA LEU A 391 -4.07 -13.55 15.98
C LEU A 391 -3.38 -13.06 14.70
N PRO A 392 -2.34 -12.21 14.82
CA PRO A 392 -1.48 -11.85 13.69
C PRO A 392 -0.93 -13.08 12.98
N LEU A 393 -0.81 -12.99 11.65
CA LEU A 393 -0.33 -14.06 10.80
C LEU A 393 1.19 -14.16 10.80
N LYS A 394 1.69 -15.39 10.76
CA LYS A 394 3.10 -15.65 10.50
C LYS A 394 3.42 -15.33 9.03
N ARG A 395 4.22 -14.29 8.80
CA ARG A 395 4.60 -13.80 7.46
C ARG A 395 5.40 -14.84 6.66
N TYR A 396 6.41 -15.40 7.32
CA TYR A 396 7.29 -16.44 6.78
C TYR A 396 7.86 -17.31 7.90
N PRO A 397 8.30 -18.54 7.58
CA PRO A 397 8.88 -19.45 8.56
C PRO A 397 10.25 -18.97 9.05
N TRP A 398 10.32 -18.35 10.22
CA TRP A 398 11.58 -17.99 10.90
C TRP A 398 11.62 -18.55 12.32
N THR A 399 12.83 -18.79 12.82
CA THR A 399 13.18 -19.14 14.20
C THR A 399 14.49 -18.46 14.58
N PRO A 400 14.67 -18.00 15.84
CA PRO A 400 15.92 -17.39 16.29
C PRO A 400 17.14 -18.26 16.01
N LYS A 401 18.16 -17.67 15.39
CA LYS A 401 19.43 -18.30 14.98
C LYS A 401 20.49 -17.21 14.84
N TYR A 402 21.75 -17.59 14.63
CA TYR A 402 22.84 -16.66 14.28
C TYR A 402 22.90 -15.40 15.16
N ASN A 403 22.82 -15.60 16.47
CA ASN A 403 22.88 -14.53 17.48
C ASN A 403 21.73 -13.51 17.41
N ALA A 404 20.63 -13.81 16.71
CA ALA A 404 19.45 -12.97 16.67
C ALA A 404 18.90 -12.67 18.08
N VAL A 405 18.33 -11.49 18.23
CA VAL A 405 17.63 -11.09 19.45
C VAL A 405 16.35 -11.94 19.57
N PRO A 406 16.15 -12.69 20.67
CA PRO A 406 14.95 -13.47 20.88
C PRO A 406 13.68 -12.60 20.88
N THR A 407 12.64 -13.03 20.16
CA THR A 407 11.35 -12.33 20.09
C THR A 407 10.23 -13.29 19.73
N ASP A 408 8.99 -12.86 20.01
CA ASP A 408 7.78 -13.59 19.59
C ASP A 408 7.62 -13.53 18.06
N TRP A 409 7.40 -14.69 17.43
CA TRP A 409 7.16 -14.78 16.00
C TRP A 409 6.01 -15.76 15.68
N PRO A 410 4.84 -15.30 15.20
CA PRO A 410 4.52 -13.91 14.83
C PRO A 410 4.50 -12.96 16.02
N ALA A 411 4.67 -11.66 15.75
CA ALA A 411 4.59 -10.63 16.78
C ALA A 411 3.21 -10.63 17.47
N LYS A 412 3.19 -10.47 18.80
CA LYS A 412 1.93 -10.35 19.58
C LYS A 412 1.10 -9.15 19.11
N GLY A 413 -0.21 -9.35 19.02
CA GLY A 413 -1.14 -8.34 18.52
C GLY A 413 -2.54 -8.90 18.29
N LEU A 414 -3.33 -8.18 17.49
CA LEU A 414 -4.67 -8.58 17.06
C LEU A 414 -4.78 -8.38 15.55
N ARG A 415 -5.38 -9.36 14.87
CA ARG A 415 -5.83 -9.24 13.49
C ARG A 415 -7.33 -8.98 13.45
N MET A 416 -7.77 -8.07 12.59
CA MET A 416 -9.17 -7.82 12.29
C MET A 416 -9.40 -7.98 10.79
N GLU A 417 -10.36 -8.82 10.39
CA GLU A 417 -10.77 -9.04 9.00
C GLU A 417 -12.18 -8.48 8.80
N MET A 418 -12.35 -7.60 7.82
CA MET A 418 -13.65 -7.08 7.39
C MET A 418 -13.99 -7.68 6.03
N THR A 419 -15.11 -8.40 5.92
CA THR A 419 -15.57 -8.97 4.64
C THR A 419 -16.63 -8.06 4.04
N PHE A 420 -16.46 -7.71 2.77
CA PHE A 420 -17.36 -6.86 2.00
C PHE A 420 -17.94 -7.61 0.80
N ILE A 421 -19.23 -7.37 0.56
CA ILE A 421 -20.02 -7.98 -0.51
C ILE A 421 -20.63 -6.91 -1.42
N PRO A 422 -20.84 -7.21 -2.71
CA PRO A 422 -21.41 -6.26 -3.67
C PRO A 422 -22.86 -5.96 -3.35
N THR A 423 -23.33 -4.76 -3.71
CA THR A 423 -24.76 -4.44 -3.68
C THR A 423 -25.49 -5.13 -4.83
N GLU A 424 -26.83 -5.21 -4.77
CA GLU A 424 -27.64 -5.71 -5.90
C GLU A 424 -27.42 -4.94 -7.21
N SER A 425 -26.96 -3.68 -7.14
CA SER A 425 -26.66 -2.85 -8.31
C SER A 425 -25.37 -3.27 -9.02
N MET A 426 -24.47 -3.99 -8.34
CA MET A 426 -23.14 -4.36 -8.82
C MET A 426 -23.16 -5.75 -9.50
N VAL A 427 -23.99 -5.89 -10.53
CA VAL A 427 -24.31 -7.18 -11.18
C VAL A 427 -23.07 -7.89 -11.74
N ASP A 428 -22.11 -7.14 -12.29
CA ASP A 428 -20.92 -7.69 -12.94
C ASP A 428 -19.91 -8.28 -11.94
N VAL A 429 -20.02 -7.91 -10.67
CA VAL A 429 -19.15 -8.41 -9.58
C VAL A 429 -19.95 -9.08 -8.46
N LYS A 430 -21.18 -9.53 -8.76
CA LYS A 430 -22.13 -10.11 -7.78
C LYS A 430 -21.57 -11.29 -6.96
N ASP A 431 -20.60 -12.02 -7.52
CA ASP A 431 -19.98 -13.19 -6.91
C ASP A 431 -18.59 -12.88 -6.30
N VAL A 432 -18.15 -11.61 -6.34
CA VAL A 432 -16.86 -11.19 -5.79
C VAL A 432 -17.03 -10.79 -4.33
N LYS A 433 -16.07 -11.16 -3.48
CA LYS A 433 -15.93 -10.67 -2.11
C LYS A 433 -14.58 -10.00 -1.95
N VAL A 434 -14.56 -8.88 -1.23
CA VAL A 434 -13.31 -8.21 -0.86
C VAL A 434 -13.15 -8.27 0.65
N LYS A 435 -12.00 -8.76 1.11
CA LYS A 435 -11.64 -8.75 2.53
C LYS A 435 -10.60 -7.67 2.77
N VAL A 436 -10.86 -6.77 3.70
CA VAL A 436 -9.89 -5.79 4.19
C VAL A 436 -9.37 -6.28 5.54
N ASN A 437 -8.07 -6.53 5.60
CA ASN A 437 -7.42 -7.10 6.76
C ASN A 437 -6.53 -6.06 7.44
N TYR A 438 -6.59 -6.04 8.77
CA TYR A 438 -5.80 -5.19 9.64
C TYR A 438 -5.03 -6.05 10.64
N GLU A 439 -3.78 -5.68 10.94
CA GLU A 439 -3.05 -6.15 12.12
C GLU A 439 -2.57 -4.95 12.93
N ILE A 440 -2.73 -5.01 14.25
CA ILE A 440 -2.15 -4.06 15.20
C ILE A 440 -1.26 -4.84 16.17
N TYR A 441 -0.06 -4.33 16.45
CA TYR A 441 0.95 -5.06 17.22
C TYR A 441 1.13 -4.45 18.60
N GLN A 442 1.19 -5.28 19.64
CA GLN A 442 1.40 -4.82 21.03
C GLN A 442 2.71 -4.00 21.14
N GLY A 443 2.72 -2.86 21.84
CA GLY A 443 3.95 -2.10 22.12
C GLY A 443 4.67 -1.47 20.91
N LEU A 444 3.96 -1.26 19.80
CA LEU A 444 4.43 -0.55 18.60
C LEU A 444 3.28 0.30 18.04
N PRO A 445 3.44 1.62 17.78
CA PRO A 445 2.38 2.47 17.22
C PRO A 445 2.20 2.23 15.71
N LEU A 446 1.89 0.98 15.34
CA LEU A 446 1.83 0.54 13.95
C LEU A 446 0.57 -0.27 13.66
N ILE A 447 -0.02 0.00 12.49
CA ILE A 447 -1.05 -0.84 11.86
C ILE A 447 -0.52 -1.37 10.53
N ALA A 448 -0.80 -2.64 10.24
CA ALA A 448 -0.59 -3.23 8.93
C ALA A 448 -1.92 -3.51 8.24
N LYS A 449 -1.99 -3.35 6.92
CA LYS A 449 -3.20 -3.52 6.12
C LYS A 449 -2.93 -4.23 4.80
N TRP A 450 -3.84 -5.11 4.40
CA TRP A 450 -3.87 -5.73 3.05
C TRP A 450 -5.29 -6.06 2.63
N ILE A 451 -5.49 -6.33 1.35
CA ILE A 451 -6.77 -6.80 0.81
C ILE A 451 -6.66 -8.21 0.24
N GLU A 452 -7.76 -8.95 0.31
CA GLU A 452 -7.95 -10.18 -0.44
C GLU A 452 -9.18 -10.05 -1.33
N VAL A 453 -9.07 -10.49 -2.59
CA VAL A 453 -10.20 -10.49 -3.53
C VAL A 453 -10.47 -11.95 -3.89
N VAL A 454 -11.70 -12.39 -3.63
CA VAL A 454 -12.16 -13.76 -3.89
C VAL A 454 -13.33 -13.68 -4.85
N ASN A 455 -13.29 -14.43 -5.94
CA ASN A 455 -14.40 -14.56 -6.86
C ASN A 455 -15.03 -15.94 -6.69
N GLU A 456 -16.25 -16.00 -6.18
CA GLU A 456 -17.01 -17.25 -5.95
C GLU A 456 -17.80 -17.69 -7.19
N GLY A 457 -17.75 -16.93 -8.28
CA GLY A 457 -18.40 -17.24 -9.56
C GLY A 457 -17.68 -18.33 -10.36
N GLU A 458 -18.34 -18.80 -11.42
CA GLU A 458 -17.80 -19.84 -12.31
C GLU A 458 -16.73 -19.30 -13.26
N GLU A 459 -16.86 -18.04 -13.70
CA GLU A 459 -15.92 -17.37 -14.60
C GLU A 459 -14.94 -16.49 -13.82
N ALA A 460 -13.66 -16.51 -14.20
CA ALA A 460 -12.65 -15.65 -13.59
C ALA A 460 -12.82 -14.19 -14.01
N VAL A 461 -12.57 -13.27 -13.09
CA VAL A 461 -12.54 -11.81 -13.35
C VAL A 461 -11.09 -11.32 -13.41
N LEU A 462 -10.82 -10.24 -14.13
CA LEU A 462 -9.51 -9.62 -14.15
C LEU A 462 -9.43 -8.51 -13.09
N LEU A 463 -8.53 -8.65 -12.12
CA LEU A 463 -8.14 -7.55 -11.23
C LEU A 463 -7.06 -6.72 -11.93
N ASN A 464 -7.45 -5.60 -12.52
CA ASN A 464 -6.57 -4.71 -13.29
C ASN A 464 -5.60 -3.94 -12.39
N ASP A 465 -6.13 -3.30 -11.35
CA ASP A 465 -5.44 -2.37 -10.45
C ASP A 465 -6.13 -2.40 -9.08
N MET A 466 -5.46 -1.89 -8.06
CA MET A 466 -6.00 -1.77 -6.71
C MET A 466 -5.35 -0.65 -5.92
N GLU A 467 -6.05 -0.21 -4.89
CA GLU A 467 -5.51 0.64 -3.84
C GLU A 467 -5.88 0.03 -2.49
N CYS A 468 -4.87 -0.48 -1.78
CA CYS A 468 -5.03 -1.14 -0.50
C CYS A 468 -5.32 -0.18 0.65
N GLU A 469 -4.86 1.06 0.54
CA GLU A 469 -5.12 2.12 1.52
C GLU A 469 -5.43 3.42 0.80
N VAL A 470 -6.44 4.14 1.30
CA VAL A 470 -6.88 5.44 0.83
C VAL A 470 -7.16 6.29 2.06
N LEU A 471 -6.19 7.11 2.47
CA LEU A 471 -6.26 7.85 3.73
C LEU A 471 -6.15 9.36 3.48
N ALA A 472 -7.18 10.11 3.86
CA ALA A 472 -7.14 11.56 3.87
C ALA A 472 -6.48 12.04 5.17
N VAL A 473 -5.22 12.43 5.08
CA VAL A 473 -4.37 12.75 6.24
C VAL A 473 -4.38 14.24 6.54
N ASN A 474 -4.32 14.60 7.82
CA ASN A 474 -4.08 15.96 8.29
C ASN A 474 -2.71 16.45 7.81
N GLN A 475 -2.64 17.70 7.35
CA GLN A 475 -1.47 18.25 6.65
C GLN A 475 -0.21 18.29 7.52
N ASP A 476 -0.39 18.58 8.81
CA ASP A 476 0.65 18.61 9.84
C ASP A 476 1.12 17.20 10.27
N GLN A 477 0.39 16.15 9.89
CA GLN A 477 0.72 14.76 10.23
C GLN A 477 1.40 13.99 9.09
N VAL A 478 1.46 14.55 7.88
CA VAL A 478 2.09 13.89 6.71
C VAL A 478 3.53 13.43 7.01
N LYS A 479 4.32 14.26 7.71
CA LYS A 479 5.71 13.92 8.10
C LYS A 479 5.84 13.02 9.32
N ARG A 480 4.73 12.69 9.97
CA ARG A 480 4.67 11.86 11.18
C ARG A 480 4.04 10.50 10.94
N ILE A 481 3.79 10.14 9.68
CA ILE A 481 3.41 8.78 9.31
C ILE A 481 4.46 8.22 8.37
N HIS A 482 5.13 7.15 8.80
CA HIS A 482 6.02 6.39 7.94
C HIS A 482 5.24 5.23 7.33
N VAL A 483 5.26 5.13 6.00
CA VAL A 483 4.50 4.13 5.24
C VAL A 483 5.43 3.34 4.32
N GLU A 484 5.45 2.03 4.48
CA GLU A 484 6.22 1.09 3.65
C GLU A 484 5.36 -0.13 3.30
N SER A 485 5.76 -0.92 2.31
CA SER A 485 5.15 -2.20 2.00
C SER A 485 6.15 -3.35 1.92
N ASP A 486 5.66 -4.60 1.97
CA ASP A 486 6.48 -5.77 1.66
C ASP A 486 6.66 -6.01 0.13
N PHE A 487 6.00 -5.24 -0.73
CA PHE A 487 6.39 -5.15 -2.13
C PHE A 487 7.76 -4.48 -2.23
N SER A 488 8.72 -5.08 -2.92
CA SER A 488 10.10 -4.58 -2.91
C SER A 488 10.89 -4.91 -4.17
N PHE A 489 11.71 -3.94 -4.57
CA PHE A 489 12.82 -3.96 -5.51
C PHE A 489 13.75 -2.81 -5.10
N ALA A 490 14.89 -2.66 -5.77
CA ALA A 490 15.91 -1.67 -5.41
C ALA A 490 15.45 -0.21 -5.40
N LEU A 491 14.36 0.14 -6.07
CA LEU A 491 13.84 1.51 -6.09
C LEU A 491 12.40 1.62 -5.58
N VAL A 492 11.83 0.55 -5.00
CA VAL A 492 10.49 0.63 -4.39
C VAL A 492 10.52 1.60 -3.21
N ASN A 493 11.57 1.56 -2.39
CA ASN A 493 11.73 2.51 -1.30
C ASN A 493 12.72 3.65 -1.63
N ALA A 494 12.87 4.01 -2.91
CA ALA A 494 13.73 5.11 -3.36
C ALA A 494 12.93 6.39 -3.58
N ASP A 495 12.47 6.99 -2.49
CA ASP A 495 12.06 8.39 -2.47
C ASP A 495 12.94 9.18 -1.50
N ILE A 496 12.69 10.48 -1.33
CA ILE A 496 13.53 11.36 -0.50
C ILE A 496 13.49 11.00 0.99
N GLU A 497 12.49 10.23 1.42
CA GLU A 497 12.27 9.78 2.80
C GLU A 497 12.53 8.26 2.96
N GLY A 498 12.63 7.54 1.84
CA GLY A 498 12.90 6.12 1.75
C GLY A 498 14.38 5.73 1.91
N SER A 499 14.62 4.42 1.95
CA SER A 499 15.88 3.82 2.38
C SER A 499 16.66 3.10 1.26
N ALA A 500 16.15 3.10 0.03
CA ALA A 500 16.69 2.26 -1.04
C ALA A 500 17.88 2.89 -1.81
N LEU A 501 18.65 2.04 -2.47
CA LEU A 501 19.87 2.40 -3.20
C LEU A 501 19.53 3.08 -4.53
N MET A 502 19.67 4.41 -4.61
CA MET A 502 19.51 5.15 -5.86
C MET A 502 20.76 5.06 -6.77
N HIS A 503 20.74 4.10 -7.69
CA HIS A 503 21.68 4.01 -8.83
C HIS A 503 21.00 4.35 -10.16
N TYR A 504 20.23 5.44 -10.21
CA TYR A 504 19.56 5.90 -11.44
C TYR A 504 19.80 7.40 -11.69
N ALA A 505 20.05 7.75 -12.94
CA ALA A 505 20.17 9.14 -13.38
C ALA A 505 18.91 9.56 -14.15
N GLY A 506 18.16 10.53 -13.63
CA GLY A 506 16.92 11.05 -14.24
C GLY A 506 15.66 10.66 -13.46
N THR A 507 14.49 10.88 -14.07
CA THR A 507 13.18 10.47 -13.52
C THR A 507 12.73 9.17 -14.18
N PRO A 508 12.69 8.03 -13.46
CA PRO A 508 12.31 6.74 -14.06
C PRO A 508 10.82 6.75 -14.42
N LYS A 509 10.44 6.02 -15.48
CA LYS A 509 9.03 5.74 -15.79
C LYS A 509 8.46 4.79 -14.75
N ALA A 510 7.12 4.77 -14.59
CA ALA A 510 6.45 3.98 -13.55
C ALA A 510 6.82 2.48 -13.55
N TYR A 511 7.13 1.91 -14.72
CA TYR A 511 7.49 0.50 -14.89
C TYR A 511 9.00 0.22 -14.80
N HIS A 512 9.86 1.24 -14.75
CA HIS A 512 11.31 1.05 -14.95
C HIS A 512 12.03 0.32 -13.82
N VAL A 513 11.55 0.45 -12.57
CA VAL A 513 12.38 0.13 -11.40
C VAL A 513 11.62 -0.42 -10.19
N GLY A 514 10.31 -0.68 -10.35
CA GLY A 514 9.38 -0.91 -9.25
C GLY A 514 9.39 0.28 -8.29
N SER A 515 8.64 1.35 -8.57
CA SER A 515 8.58 2.52 -7.67
C SER A 515 7.85 2.23 -6.34
N SER A 516 7.86 3.20 -5.41
CA SER A 516 7.10 3.10 -4.16
C SER A 516 5.63 2.80 -4.37
N THR A 517 5.11 1.92 -3.50
CA THR A 517 3.69 1.66 -3.37
C THR A 517 2.95 2.79 -2.67
N THR A 518 3.67 3.59 -1.89
CA THR A 518 3.17 4.77 -1.18
C THR A 518 3.17 5.98 -2.12
N LYS A 519 1.99 6.61 -2.29
CA LYS A 519 1.84 7.84 -3.07
C LYS A 519 1.10 8.90 -2.27
N TRP A 520 1.76 10.04 -2.09
CA TRP A 520 1.13 11.27 -1.63
C TRP A 520 0.65 12.08 -2.83
N THR A 521 -0.64 12.35 -2.88
CA THR A 521 -1.26 13.12 -3.97
C THR A 521 -2.19 14.21 -3.42
N VAL A 522 -2.53 15.16 -4.28
CA VAL A 522 -3.66 16.07 -4.01
C VAL A 522 -4.94 15.25 -3.97
N ASP A 523 -5.71 15.43 -2.91
CA ASP A 523 -7.08 14.91 -2.82
C ASP A 523 -7.99 15.75 -3.72
N LYS A 524 -8.59 15.13 -4.74
CA LYS A 524 -9.46 15.81 -5.71
C LYS A 524 -10.78 16.29 -5.10
N ASP A 525 -11.22 15.64 -4.03
CA ASP A 525 -12.45 16.01 -3.33
C ASP A 525 -12.18 17.20 -2.39
N TYR A 526 -10.92 17.38 -1.98
CA TYR A 526 -10.49 18.39 -1.03
C TYR A 526 -10.38 19.77 -1.67
N ASN A 527 -11.47 20.54 -1.55
CA ASN A 527 -11.52 21.94 -1.97
C ASN A 527 -11.33 22.85 -0.75
N THR A 528 -10.10 22.97 -0.26
CA THR A 528 -9.82 23.86 0.87
C THR A 528 -10.12 25.32 0.54
N TRP A 529 -10.76 26.01 1.48
CA TRP A 529 -11.04 27.44 1.40
C TRP A 529 -9.81 28.27 1.80
N ALA A 530 -8.76 27.63 2.34
CA ALA A 530 -7.47 28.22 2.60
C ALA A 530 -6.58 28.08 1.37
N SER A 531 -6.57 29.09 0.49
CA SER A 531 -5.56 29.17 -0.56
C SER A 531 -4.29 29.80 0.01
N HIS A 532 -3.20 29.04 0.04
CA HIS A 532 -1.87 29.62 0.10
C HIS A 532 -1.52 30.16 -1.30
N ASN A 533 -0.81 31.28 -1.38
CA ASN A 533 -0.25 31.66 -2.67
C ASN A 533 0.88 30.68 -3.08
N GLN A 534 1.25 30.65 -4.36
CA GLN A 534 2.27 29.70 -4.85
C GLN A 534 3.63 29.79 -4.13
N ALA A 535 3.97 30.94 -3.53
CA ALA A 535 5.21 31.09 -2.77
C ALA A 535 5.11 30.45 -1.38
N GLU A 536 3.97 30.61 -0.71
CA GLU A 536 3.64 29.93 0.55
C GLU A 536 3.57 28.42 0.36
N ASP A 537 2.93 27.95 -0.71
CA ASP A 537 2.92 26.54 -1.07
C ASP A 537 4.32 25.97 -1.22
N LYS A 538 5.22 26.67 -1.94
CA LYS A 538 6.62 26.22 -2.06
C LYS A 538 7.36 26.26 -0.73
N PHE A 539 7.12 27.28 0.09
CA PHE A 539 7.75 27.42 1.41
C PHE A 539 7.32 26.30 2.37
N LEU A 540 6.05 25.92 2.32
CA LEU A 540 5.46 24.88 3.17
C LEU A 540 5.62 23.45 2.62
N GLY A 541 6.22 23.30 1.42
CA GLY A 541 6.42 22.00 0.80
C GLY A 541 5.16 21.41 0.16
N PHE A 542 4.25 22.26 -0.32
CA PHE A 542 2.99 21.95 -0.98
C PHE A 542 2.07 21.07 -0.11
N PRO A 543 1.52 21.63 0.99
CA PRO A 543 0.80 20.88 2.03
C PRO A 543 -0.50 20.23 1.55
N HIS A 544 -0.92 20.50 0.32
CA HIS A 544 -2.08 19.90 -0.32
C HIS A 544 -1.86 18.44 -0.76
N HIS A 545 -0.62 17.92 -0.74
CA HIS A 545 -0.30 16.50 -0.92
C HIS A 545 -0.57 15.68 0.35
N ASN A 546 -1.84 15.54 0.69
CA ASN A 546 -2.28 14.94 1.96
C ASN A 546 -3.30 13.81 1.76
N LEU A 547 -3.40 13.25 0.56
CA LEU A 547 -4.04 11.96 0.30
C LEU A 547 -2.95 10.90 0.17
N LEU A 548 -2.92 9.99 1.14
CA LEU A 548 -2.07 8.81 1.10
C LEU A 548 -2.80 7.70 0.32
N LEU A 549 -2.15 7.20 -0.72
CA LEU A 549 -2.58 6.02 -1.46
C LEU A 549 -1.52 4.94 -1.34
N SER A 550 -1.92 3.71 -1.01
CA SER A 550 -1.07 2.53 -1.13
C SER A 550 -1.51 1.72 -2.34
N LYS A 551 -0.75 1.76 -3.44
CA LYS A 551 -1.07 1.08 -4.71
C LYS A 551 0.17 0.58 -5.45
N LEU A 552 0.03 -0.45 -6.30
CA LEU A 552 1.14 -0.86 -7.15
C LEU A 552 1.51 0.27 -8.14
N PRO A 553 2.80 0.45 -8.49
CA PRO A 553 3.19 1.31 -9.60
C PRO A 553 2.62 0.86 -10.93
N MET A 554 2.48 -0.46 -11.10
CA MET A 554 1.96 -1.15 -12.28
C MET A 554 1.36 -2.51 -11.85
N GLY A 555 0.22 -2.88 -12.42
CA GLY A 555 -0.46 -4.14 -12.10
C GLY A 555 -1.45 -4.04 -10.94
N PRO A 556 -1.96 -5.19 -10.42
CA PRO A 556 -1.39 -6.53 -10.58
C PRO A 556 -1.80 -7.26 -11.87
N CYS A 557 -2.81 -6.76 -12.60
CA CYS A 557 -3.35 -7.34 -13.85
C CYS A 557 -3.48 -8.87 -13.81
N THR A 558 -4.12 -9.41 -12.77
CA THR A 558 -4.19 -10.86 -12.52
C THR A 558 -5.61 -11.37 -12.56
N LYS A 559 -5.81 -12.58 -13.07
CA LYS A 559 -7.10 -13.27 -12.97
C LYS A 559 -7.38 -13.69 -11.54
N VAL A 560 -8.63 -13.58 -11.12
CA VAL A 560 -9.13 -13.97 -9.80
C VAL A 560 -10.28 -14.97 -9.98
N SER A 561 -10.13 -16.14 -9.37
CA SER A 561 -11.16 -17.19 -9.32
C SER A 561 -11.29 -17.74 -7.90
N LYS A 562 -12.17 -18.72 -7.72
CA LYS A 562 -12.36 -19.40 -6.44
C LYS A 562 -11.13 -20.18 -6.00
N GLU A 563 -10.43 -20.79 -6.96
CA GLU A 563 -9.22 -21.59 -6.74
C GLU A 563 -7.97 -20.72 -6.59
N VAL A 564 -7.99 -19.53 -7.21
CA VAL A 564 -6.87 -18.59 -7.21
C VAL A 564 -7.35 -17.23 -6.72
N PRO A 565 -7.59 -17.08 -5.40
CA PRO A 565 -7.90 -15.78 -4.82
C PRO A 565 -6.67 -14.87 -4.88
N PHE A 566 -6.89 -13.56 -4.91
CA PHE A 566 -5.82 -12.58 -4.84
C PHE A 566 -5.59 -12.14 -3.40
N LYS A 567 -4.31 -12.00 -3.02
CA LYS A 567 -3.86 -11.29 -1.83
C LYS A 567 -2.87 -10.21 -2.25
N SER A 568 -3.08 -8.98 -1.81
CA SER A 568 -2.14 -7.88 -2.07
C SER A 568 -0.84 -8.03 -1.28
N TYR A 569 0.13 -7.17 -1.58
CA TYR A 569 1.20 -6.85 -0.63
C TYR A 569 0.61 -6.23 0.65
N ILE A 570 1.38 -6.22 1.73
CA ILE A 570 0.99 -5.64 3.01
C ILE A 570 1.58 -4.23 3.14
N THR A 571 0.74 -3.26 3.51
CA THR A 571 1.13 -1.88 3.83
C THR A 571 1.32 -1.74 5.34
N PHE A 572 2.36 -1.04 5.77
CA PHE A 572 2.68 -0.73 7.16
C PHE A 572 2.56 0.76 7.38
N GLU A 573 1.86 1.16 8.43
CA GLU A 573 1.66 2.56 8.79
C GLU A 573 2.16 2.75 10.23
N LEU A 574 3.37 3.29 10.37
CA LEU A 574 3.97 3.62 11.66
C LEU A 574 3.69 5.08 11.99
N LEU A 575 2.96 5.32 13.08
CA LEU A 575 2.62 6.67 13.55
C LEU A 575 3.70 7.17 14.50
N GLN A 576 4.40 8.21 14.07
CA GLN A 576 5.41 8.90 14.84
C GLN A 576 4.75 9.90 15.78
N ASP A 577 5.33 10.06 16.96
CA ASP A 577 4.86 10.95 18.01
C ASP A 577 5.65 12.27 18.10
N SER A 578 6.62 12.48 17.20
CA SER A 578 7.52 13.64 17.17
C SER A 578 8.03 13.93 15.75
N ASP A 579 8.48 15.17 15.52
CA ASP A 579 9.25 15.58 14.32
C ASP A 579 10.77 15.38 14.50
N ASP A 580 11.22 14.94 15.68
CA ASP A 580 12.62 14.65 15.93
C ASP A 580 13.09 13.46 15.09
N ARG A 581 14.06 13.71 14.21
CA ARG A 581 14.56 12.71 13.25
C ARG A 581 15.11 11.46 13.94
N GLU A 582 15.83 11.60 15.04
CA GLU A 582 16.41 10.46 15.76
C GLU A 582 15.31 9.57 16.34
N ARG A 583 14.29 10.19 16.96
CA ARG A 583 13.12 9.50 17.47
C ARG A 583 12.36 8.75 16.37
N GLN A 584 12.12 9.40 15.24
CA GLN A 584 11.45 8.78 14.09
C GLN A 584 12.23 7.57 13.56
N SER A 585 13.55 7.72 13.42
CA SER A 585 14.47 6.67 12.99
C SER A 585 14.56 5.50 13.98
N LEU A 586 14.53 5.75 15.29
CA LEU A 586 14.43 4.70 16.31
C LEU A 586 13.11 3.94 16.20
N GLY A 587 12.00 4.65 15.96
CA GLY A 587 10.69 4.02 15.76
C GLY A 587 10.68 3.10 14.54
N HIS A 588 11.25 3.54 13.43
CA HIS A 588 11.38 2.75 12.20
C HIS A 588 12.27 1.51 12.40
N ARG A 589 13.44 1.66 13.04
CA ARG A 589 14.32 0.54 13.39
C ARG A 589 13.63 -0.49 14.30
N ARG A 590 12.81 -0.03 15.23
CA ARG A 590 12.01 -0.90 16.11
C ARG A 590 10.90 -1.64 15.37
N MET A 591 10.31 -1.03 14.34
CA MET A 591 9.40 -1.73 13.42
C MET A 591 10.12 -2.93 12.76
N TYR A 592 11.31 -2.75 12.18
CA TYR A 592 12.06 -3.87 11.59
C TYR A 592 12.43 -4.96 12.61
N LYS A 593 12.95 -4.60 13.79
CA LYS A 593 13.27 -5.60 14.84
C LYS A 593 12.06 -6.45 15.21
N LYS A 594 10.86 -5.87 15.19
CA LYS A 594 9.62 -6.55 15.59
C LYS A 594 8.96 -7.34 14.46
N LEU A 595 8.92 -6.79 13.25
CA LEU A 595 8.18 -7.34 12.10
C LEU A 595 9.07 -8.09 11.10
N ALA A 596 10.39 -7.98 11.24
CA ALA A 596 11.41 -8.66 10.45
C ALA A 596 12.59 -9.09 11.34
N PRO A 597 12.38 -9.96 12.33
CA PRO A 597 13.34 -10.20 13.41
C PRO A 597 14.66 -10.84 12.99
N GLN A 598 14.70 -11.51 11.82
CA GLN A 598 15.94 -12.01 11.21
C GLN A 598 16.95 -10.89 10.90
N THR A 599 16.50 -9.63 10.83
CA THR A 599 17.39 -8.47 10.67
C THR A 599 18.37 -8.33 11.84
N THR A 600 18.07 -8.91 13.00
CA THR A 600 18.94 -8.89 14.18
C THR A 600 19.99 -10.00 14.19
N GLU A 601 19.99 -10.90 13.19
CA GLU A 601 21.01 -11.93 13.04
C GLU A 601 22.39 -11.27 12.83
N SER A 602 23.35 -11.62 13.69
CA SER A 602 24.69 -11.03 13.72
C SER A 602 25.73 -12.12 13.53
N LEU A 603 26.40 -12.09 12.38
CA LEU A 603 27.52 -12.97 12.04
C LEU A 603 28.77 -12.14 11.72
N ILE A 604 29.93 -12.68 12.07
CA ILE A 604 31.22 -12.15 11.60
C ILE A 604 31.71 -13.01 10.43
N SER A 605 31.86 -12.38 9.28
CA SER A 605 32.13 -13.04 8.01
C SER A 605 33.61 -12.95 7.59
N GLY A 606 34.16 -14.05 7.10
CA GLY A 606 35.40 -14.09 6.34
C GLY A 606 35.10 -14.24 4.86
N GLY A 607 35.69 -13.40 4.01
CA GLY A 607 35.47 -13.39 2.57
C GLY A 607 36.74 -13.77 1.79
N ILE A 608 36.64 -14.71 0.85
CA ILE A 608 37.77 -15.15 0.01
C ILE A 608 37.36 -15.29 -1.46
N THR A 609 38.26 -14.93 -2.37
CA THR A 609 38.11 -15.09 -3.83
C THR A 609 38.89 -16.30 -4.35
N SER A 610 38.44 -17.51 -4.05
CA SER A 610 39.12 -18.76 -4.45
C SER A 610 38.15 -19.93 -4.58
N HIS A 611 38.43 -20.84 -5.52
CA HIS A 611 37.83 -22.20 -5.59
C HIS A 611 38.82 -23.31 -5.19
N ASP A 612 40.05 -22.95 -4.85
CA ASP A 612 41.08 -23.92 -4.44
C ASP A 612 40.78 -24.50 -3.05
N GLU A 613 40.55 -25.81 -2.99
CA GLU A 613 40.14 -26.51 -1.76
C GLU A 613 41.15 -26.34 -0.62
N THR A 614 42.46 -26.32 -0.91
CA THR A 614 43.51 -26.17 0.10
C THR A 614 43.51 -24.76 0.69
N LYS A 615 43.43 -23.73 -0.14
CA LYS A 615 43.32 -22.34 0.32
C LYS A 615 42.06 -22.11 1.14
N LEU A 616 40.93 -22.66 0.69
CA LEU A 616 39.66 -22.55 1.39
C LEU A 616 39.74 -23.18 2.78
N LYS A 617 40.25 -24.41 2.90
CA LYS A 617 40.42 -25.07 4.19
C LYS A 617 41.38 -24.32 5.12
N GLY A 618 42.51 -23.83 4.59
CA GLY A 618 43.44 -23.02 5.39
C GLY A 618 42.81 -21.71 5.89
N PHE A 619 41.99 -21.05 5.07
CA PHE A 619 41.24 -19.87 5.48
C PHE A 619 40.20 -20.20 6.55
N ILE A 620 39.46 -21.30 6.39
CA ILE A 620 38.51 -21.83 7.38
C ILE A 620 39.19 -22.14 8.71
N ASP A 621 40.39 -22.73 8.71
CA ASP A 621 41.15 -22.97 9.94
C ASP A 621 41.46 -21.65 10.65
N GLN A 622 41.94 -20.62 9.93
CA GLN A 622 42.18 -19.30 10.54
C GLN A 622 40.90 -18.66 11.08
N MET A 623 39.78 -18.78 10.36
CA MET A 623 38.48 -18.29 10.83
C MET A 623 38.08 -18.96 12.15
N ALA A 624 38.22 -20.28 12.23
CA ALA A 624 37.88 -21.05 13.43
C ALA A 624 38.77 -20.67 14.61
N GLU A 625 40.07 -20.45 14.38
CA GLU A 625 41.02 -20.00 15.40
C GLU A 625 40.76 -18.59 15.91
N LEU A 626 40.18 -17.72 15.07
CA LEU A 626 39.84 -16.33 15.41
C LEU A 626 38.39 -16.16 15.91
N GLY A 627 37.54 -17.19 15.78
CA GLY A 627 36.15 -17.16 16.22
C GLY A 627 35.16 -16.48 15.26
N LEU A 628 35.49 -16.40 13.96
CA LEU A 628 34.58 -15.98 12.89
C LEU A 628 33.50 -17.05 12.63
N GLU A 629 32.36 -16.66 12.07
CA GLU A 629 31.13 -17.45 12.10
C GLU A 629 30.58 -17.79 10.70
N GLN A 630 30.91 -17.00 9.68
CA GLN A 630 30.42 -17.19 8.31
C GLN A 630 31.56 -17.10 7.28
N LEU A 631 31.58 -18.01 6.31
CA LEU A 631 32.43 -17.94 5.12
C LEU A 631 31.62 -17.50 3.90
N ASP A 632 32.10 -16.45 3.23
CA ASP A 632 31.57 -15.99 1.95
C ASP A 632 32.58 -16.20 0.82
N ILE A 633 32.16 -16.93 -0.22
CA ILE A 633 32.89 -16.99 -1.48
C ILE A 633 32.51 -15.77 -2.31
N MET A 634 33.41 -14.79 -2.30
CA MET A 634 33.17 -13.45 -2.85
C MET A 634 33.07 -13.46 -4.38
N ALA A 635 32.48 -12.39 -4.93
CA ALA A 635 32.34 -12.18 -6.37
C ALA A 635 33.67 -12.36 -7.12
N TRP A 636 33.59 -13.02 -8.29
CA TRP A 636 34.74 -13.28 -9.16
C TRP A 636 35.83 -14.08 -8.41
N PRO A 637 35.51 -15.30 -7.93
CA PRO A 637 34.83 -16.33 -8.73
C PRO A 637 33.36 -16.68 -8.38
N GLY A 638 32.85 -16.37 -7.18
CA GLY A 638 31.47 -16.69 -6.76
C GLY A 638 31.12 -18.19 -6.72
N ILE A 639 29.84 -18.56 -6.61
CA ILE A 639 29.35 -19.94 -6.73
C ILE A 639 28.20 -19.97 -7.75
N SER A 640 28.26 -20.86 -8.74
CA SER A 640 27.12 -21.14 -9.62
C SER A 640 26.20 -22.17 -8.97
N HIS A 641 25.06 -21.74 -8.43
CA HIS A 641 24.18 -22.63 -7.65
C HIS A 641 23.33 -23.56 -8.53
N ASP A 642 23.23 -23.33 -9.84
CA ASP A 642 22.56 -24.24 -10.78
C ASP A 642 23.49 -25.29 -11.42
N ASN A 643 24.78 -25.28 -11.08
CA ASN A 643 25.76 -26.23 -11.61
C ASN A 643 25.76 -27.54 -10.82
N LEU A 644 25.18 -28.59 -11.43
CA LEU A 644 25.08 -29.93 -10.87
C LEU A 644 26.16 -30.91 -11.36
N ASP A 645 27.24 -30.42 -11.97
CA ASP A 645 28.39 -31.28 -12.28
C ASP A 645 28.91 -31.98 -11.00
N SER A 646 29.15 -33.28 -11.10
CA SER A 646 29.48 -34.12 -9.94
C SER A 646 30.76 -33.66 -9.24
N ALA A 647 31.80 -33.26 -9.98
CA ALA A 647 33.05 -32.81 -9.37
C ALA A 647 32.88 -31.46 -8.67
N TYR A 648 32.11 -30.55 -9.28
CA TYR A 648 31.79 -29.23 -8.73
C TYR A 648 30.96 -29.33 -7.44
N VAL A 649 29.89 -30.14 -7.45
CA VAL A 649 29.05 -30.39 -6.26
C VAL A 649 29.86 -31.05 -5.15
N GLN A 650 30.71 -32.04 -5.48
CA GLN A 650 31.54 -32.71 -4.48
C GLN A 650 32.57 -31.78 -3.84
N LEU A 651 33.17 -30.85 -4.60
CA LEU A 651 34.05 -29.81 -4.05
C LEU A 651 33.32 -29.01 -2.97
N TRP A 652 32.18 -28.40 -3.31
CA TRP A 652 31.45 -27.57 -2.36
C TRP A 652 30.90 -28.36 -1.18
N ARG A 653 30.46 -29.61 -1.39
CA ARG A 653 30.09 -30.49 -0.28
C ARG A 653 31.24 -30.74 0.70
N ARG A 654 32.46 -31.00 0.21
CA ARG A 654 33.63 -31.21 1.07
C ARG A 654 34.01 -29.95 1.84
N VAL A 655 34.01 -28.79 1.18
CA VAL A 655 34.32 -27.50 1.83
C VAL A 655 33.25 -27.14 2.87
N ALA A 656 31.97 -27.29 2.53
CA ALA A 656 30.85 -27.03 3.44
C ALA A 656 30.83 -27.95 4.66
N SER A 657 31.11 -29.24 4.47
CA SER A 657 31.25 -30.18 5.60
C SER A 657 32.40 -29.77 6.52
N TYR A 658 33.53 -29.39 5.94
CA TYR A 658 34.72 -28.97 6.70
C TYR A 658 34.51 -27.66 7.48
N ALA A 659 33.82 -26.68 6.90
CA ALA A 659 33.41 -25.45 7.57
C ALA A 659 32.43 -25.73 8.72
N LYS A 660 31.43 -26.57 8.46
CA LYS A 660 30.41 -26.97 9.45
C LYS A 660 31.02 -27.66 10.67
N GLU A 661 32.01 -28.53 10.49
CA GLU A 661 32.74 -29.19 11.60
C GLU A 661 33.43 -28.19 12.53
N ARG A 662 33.68 -26.95 12.06
CA ARG A 662 34.29 -25.85 12.82
C ARG A 662 33.29 -24.78 13.24
N GLY A 663 31.98 -25.03 13.07
CA GLY A 663 30.93 -24.08 13.42
C GLY A 663 30.78 -22.88 12.47
N ILE A 664 31.37 -22.96 11.27
CA ILE A 664 31.30 -21.90 10.26
C ILE A 664 30.19 -22.24 9.26
N VAL A 665 29.22 -21.34 9.12
CA VAL A 665 28.23 -21.44 8.03
C VAL A 665 28.81 -20.88 6.74
N MET A 666 28.46 -21.43 5.58
CA MET A 666 29.05 -20.95 4.33
C MET A 666 28.11 -20.98 3.13
N GLY A 667 28.48 -20.17 2.13
CA GLY A 667 27.82 -20.01 0.86
C GLY A 667 28.66 -19.08 -0.02
N GLY A 668 28.06 -18.50 -1.04
CA GLY A 668 28.81 -17.63 -1.95
C GLY A 668 27.94 -16.74 -2.81
N TYR A 669 28.60 -15.73 -3.37
CA TYR A 669 28.01 -14.77 -4.29
C TYR A 669 27.59 -15.41 -5.61
N GLU A 670 26.40 -15.06 -6.09
CA GLU A 670 26.01 -15.28 -7.48
C GLU A 670 25.24 -14.08 -8.06
N LEU A 671 25.70 -13.56 -9.21
CA LEU A 671 24.88 -12.67 -10.03
C LEU A 671 23.84 -13.51 -10.79
N GLN A 672 22.70 -13.69 -10.15
CA GLN A 672 21.62 -14.61 -10.54
C GLN A 672 20.85 -14.09 -11.75
N VAL A 673 20.34 -12.86 -11.68
CA VAL A 673 19.33 -12.34 -12.63
C VAL A 673 19.86 -11.24 -13.55
N ALA A 674 20.56 -10.25 -13.00
CA ALA A 674 20.81 -8.99 -13.71
C ALA A 674 22.06 -8.99 -14.58
N SER A 675 22.03 -8.16 -15.61
CA SER A 675 23.17 -7.80 -16.47
C SER A 675 23.92 -9.01 -17.06
N ARG A 676 23.25 -10.16 -17.16
CA ARG A 676 23.71 -11.42 -17.74
C ARG A 676 22.54 -12.08 -18.46
N GLY A 677 22.48 -11.90 -19.79
CA GLY A 677 21.50 -12.63 -20.60
C GLY A 677 21.70 -14.14 -20.49
N ARG A 678 20.61 -14.88 -20.32
CA ARG A 678 20.58 -16.35 -20.32
C ARG A 678 19.92 -16.90 -21.59
N GLY A 679 19.55 -16.03 -22.52
CA GLY A 679 19.02 -16.36 -23.83
C GLY A 679 17.61 -15.79 -24.05
N ALA A 680 17.29 -15.49 -25.31
CA ALA A 680 16.06 -14.79 -25.68
C ALA A 680 14.75 -15.49 -25.23
N GLU A 681 14.79 -16.78 -24.89
CA GLU A 681 13.64 -17.54 -24.41
C GLU A 681 13.25 -17.25 -22.95
N VAL A 682 14.18 -16.70 -22.16
CA VAL A 682 13.98 -16.43 -20.72
C VAL A 682 14.30 -14.99 -20.33
N ASP A 683 14.98 -14.27 -21.20
CA ASP A 683 15.42 -12.89 -21.02
C ASP A 683 14.24 -11.91 -21.01
N CYS A 684 14.29 -10.87 -20.17
CA CYS A 684 13.30 -9.81 -20.15
C CYS A 684 13.20 -9.13 -21.53
N ILE A 685 11.97 -8.81 -21.93
CA ILE A 685 11.67 -8.06 -23.16
C ILE A 685 11.44 -6.60 -22.80
N HIS A 686 12.22 -5.71 -23.40
CA HIS A 686 12.15 -4.27 -23.14
C HIS A 686 10.82 -3.69 -23.66
N PRO A 687 10.03 -2.99 -22.83
CA PRO A 687 8.69 -2.51 -23.20
C PRO A 687 8.65 -1.64 -24.45
N GLU A 688 9.65 -0.77 -24.64
CA GLU A 688 9.66 0.17 -25.77
C GLU A 688 10.16 -0.42 -27.09
N THR A 689 11.04 -1.43 -27.04
CA THR A 689 11.68 -1.95 -28.25
C THR A 689 11.05 -3.26 -28.71
N GLY A 690 10.32 -3.96 -27.82
CA GLY A 690 9.75 -5.28 -28.08
C GLY A 690 10.81 -6.37 -28.28
N LYS A 691 12.06 -6.14 -27.86
CA LYS A 691 13.20 -7.06 -28.01
C LYS A 691 13.84 -7.38 -26.66
N PRO A 692 14.62 -8.47 -26.54
CA PRO A 692 15.39 -8.74 -25.33
C PRO A 692 16.20 -7.51 -24.89
N GLY A 693 16.02 -7.13 -23.63
CA GLY A 693 16.73 -6.05 -22.97
C GLY A 693 15.96 -5.52 -21.76
N SER A 694 16.68 -4.85 -20.86
CA SER A 694 16.12 -4.11 -19.73
C SER A 694 16.89 -2.80 -19.51
N LEU A 695 16.49 -2.03 -18.49
CA LEU A 695 17.12 -0.75 -18.17
C LEU A 695 18.57 -0.91 -17.70
N PHE A 696 18.90 -2.03 -17.07
CA PHE A 696 20.19 -2.30 -16.43
C PHE A 696 21.03 -3.36 -17.17
N GLY A 697 20.80 -3.48 -18.48
CA GLY A 697 21.47 -4.47 -19.34
C GLY A 697 20.50 -5.58 -19.76
N GLN A 698 21.01 -6.80 -19.91
CA GLN A 698 20.15 -7.95 -20.20
C GLN A 698 19.91 -8.73 -18.91
N SER A 699 18.68 -8.67 -18.39
CA SER A 699 18.25 -9.45 -17.23
C SER A 699 17.35 -10.61 -17.66
N VAL A 700 17.26 -11.61 -16.79
CA VAL A 700 16.33 -12.74 -16.94
C VAL A 700 14.97 -12.38 -16.36
N CYS A 701 13.90 -12.76 -17.05
CA CYS A 701 12.57 -12.72 -16.47
C CYS A 701 12.41 -13.93 -15.54
N ILE A 702 12.36 -13.71 -14.22
CA ILE A 702 12.16 -14.80 -13.25
C ILE A 702 10.74 -15.39 -13.29
N ALA A 703 9.84 -14.78 -14.05
CA ALA A 703 8.52 -15.31 -14.42
C ALA A 703 8.52 -16.01 -15.81
N SER A 704 9.69 -16.34 -16.35
CA SER A 704 9.83 -17.21 -17.53
C SER A 704 10.06 -18.68 -17.14
N LYS A 705 10.31 -19.54 -18.13
CA LYS A 705 10.75 -20.94 -17.92
C LYS A 705 12.06 -21.06 -17.11
N TRP A 706 12.78 -19.94 -16.92
CA TRP A 706 13.90 -19.88 -15.98
C TRP A 706 13.50 -20.30 -14.56
N LYS A 707 12.28 -19.95 -14.11
CA LYS A 707 11.73 -20.34 -12.80
C LYS A 707 11.84 -21.85 -12.58
N ASP A 708 11.43 -22.63 -13.58
CA ASP A 708 11.36 -24.09 -13.48
C ASP A 708 12.73 -24.77 -13.55
N THR A 709 13.65 -24.14 -14.28
CA THR A 709 14.95 -24.76 -14.62
C THR A 709 16.04 -24.38 -13.64
N TYR A 710 16.13 -23.11 -13.25
CA TYR A 710 17.17 -22.62 -12.35
C TYR A 710 16.87 -22.99 -10.90
N TYR A 711 15.70 -22.63 -10.37
CA TYR A 711 15.42 -22.83 -8.94
C TYR A 711 15.37 -24.32 -8.55
N SER A 712 14.90 -25.20 -9.43
CA SER A 712 14.93 -26.65 -9.17
C SER A 712 16.37 -27.17 -9.01
N LYS A 713 17.28 -26.79 -9.91
CA LYS A 713 18.70 -27.15 -9.82
C LYS A 713 19.39 -26.49 -8.63
N MET A 714 19.04 -25.23 -8.36
CA MET A 714 19.54 -24.48 -7.20
C MET A 714 19.20 -25.20 -5.89
N TRP A 715 17.96 -25.64 -5.71
CA TRP A 715 17.57 -26.40 -4.53
C TRP A 715 18.29 -27.74 -4.43
N GLU A 716 18.42 -28.48 -5.53
CA GLU A 716 19.18 -29.73 -5.57
C GLU A 716 20.66 -29.51 -5.21
N PHE A 717 21.25 -28.40 -5.67
CA PHE A 717 22.62 -28.02 -5.32
C PHE A 717 22.76 -27.76 -3.83
N PHE A 718 21.87 -26.96 -3.23
CA PHE A 718 21.85 -26.72 -1.78
C PHE A 718 21.68 -28.03 -0.99
N ASP A 719 20.78 -28.91 -1.40
CA ASP A 719 20.54 -30.20 -0.75
C ASP A 719 21.77 -31.12 -0.81
N LYS A 720 22.52 -31.09 -1.91
CA LYS A 720 23.74 -31.92 -2.08
C LYS A 720 24.98 -31.34 -1.41
N THR A 721 25.08 -30.02 -1.31
CA THR A 721 26.28 -29.34 -0.79
C THR A 721 26.19 -29.01 0.70
N GLY A 722 24.99 -28.69 1.21
CA GLY A 722 24.77 -28.29 2.60
C GLY A 722 25.17 -26.84 2.91
N LEU A 723 25.26 -25.97 1.90
CA LEU A 723 25.47 -24.53 2.10
C LEU A 723 24.28 -23.92 2.86
N MET A 724 24.56 -22.92 3.70
CA MET A 724 23.59 -22.32 4.64
C MET A 724 23.43 -20.80 4.49
N THR A 725 24.09 -20.18 3.51
CA THR A 725 23.82 -18.80 3.09
C THR A 725 23.69 -18.72 1.59
N TYR A 726 22.85 -17.79 1.10
CA TYR A 726 22.73 -17.51 -0.32
C TYR A 726 22.84 -16.02 -0.59
N ASN A 727 23.98 -15.62 -1.16
CA ASN A 727 24.34 -14.24 -1.42
C ASN A 727 23.94 -13.91 -2.87
N MET A 728 22.64 -13.91 -3.13
CA MET A 728 22.13 -13.69 -4.48
C MET A 728 22.11 -12.21 -4.83
N ASP A 729 22.51 -11.91 -6.06
CA ASP A 729 22.49 -10.58 -6.64
C ASP A 729 21.71 -10.59 -7.96
N GLY A 730 21.07 -9.48 -8.29
CA GLY A 730 20.35 -9.26 -9.54
C GLY A 730 18.83 -9.12 -9.49
N PRO A 731 18.06 -9.83 -8.62
CA PRO A 731 16.60 -9.64 -8.52
C PRO A 731 16.19 -8.19 -8.30
N TYR A 732 16.95 -7.48 -7.46
CA TYR A 732 17.53 -6.19 -7.80
C TYR A 732 16.59 -5.14 -8.37
N HIS A 733 16.76 -5.01 -9.68
CA HIS A 733 16.25 -3.94 -10.50
C HIS A 733 14.74 -3.95 -10.67
N GLY A 734 14.08 -5.08 -10.39
CA GLY A 734 12.67 -5.27 -10.71
C GLY A 734 12.38 -5.06 -12.19
N ASP A 735 13.27 -5.54 -13.07
CA ASP A 735 13.17 -5.27 -14.51
C ASP A 735 11.82 -5.75 -15.07
N PRO A 736 11.04 -4.87 -15.72
CA PRO A 736 9.76 -5.24 -16.32
C PRO A 736 10.00 -6.15 -17.54
N CYS A 737 9.00 -6.98 -17.86
CA CYS A 737 9.06 -7.85 -19.02
C CYS A 737 7.78 -7.71 -19.85
N ALA A 738 7.92 -7.25 -21.10
CA ALA A 738 6.79 -7.11 -22.03
C ALA A 738 6.48 -8.40 -22.82
N SER A 739 7.09 -9.53 -22.45
CA SER A 739 6.82 -10.82 -23.10
C SER A 739 5.37 -11.24 -22.85
N THR A 740 4.69 -11.72 -23.89
CA THR A 740 3.36 -12.34 -23.78
C THR A 740 3.41 -13.86 -23.92
N VAL A 741 4.61 -14.42 -24.01
CA VAL A 741 4.84 -15.87 -24.23
C VAL A 741 5.58 -16.52 -23.07
N HIS A 742 6.05 -15.74 -22.09
CA HIS A 742 6.61 -16.30 -20.86
C HIS A 742 5.50 -16.95 -20.02
N PRO A 743 5.73 -18.13 -19.43
CA PRO A 743 4.65 -18.94 -18.86
C PRO A 743 4.02 -18.39 -17.57
N TYR A 744 4.72 -17.54 -16.80
CA TYR A 744 4.26 -17.11 -15.47
C TYR A 744 3.83 -15.65 -15.38
N HIS A 745 3.72 -14.93 -16.51
CA HIS A 745 3.07 -13.63 -16.59
C HIS A 745 2.43 -13.46 -17.97
N VAL A 746 1.36 -12.68 -18.08
CA VAL A 746 0.55 -12.61 -19.31
C VAL A 746 0.72 -11.33 -20.10
N CYS A 747 1.13 -10.25 -19.44
CA CYS A 747 1.33 -8.95 -20.06
C CYS A 747 2.47 -8.18 -19.40
N LEU A 748 2.64 -6.92 -19.79
CA LEU A 748 3.60 -6.03 -19.15
C LEU A 748 3.15 -5.71 -17.72
N GLU A 749 1.86 -5.47 -17.53
CA GLU A 749 1.26 -4.94 -16.31
C GLU A 749 1.35 -5.91 -15.13
N ASP A 750 1.36 -7.23 -15.36
CA ASP A 750 1.54 -8.23 -14.30
C ASP A 750 3.00 -8.66 -14.09
N SER A 751 3.91 -8.29 -14.99
CA SER A 751 5.28 -8.83 -15.03
C SER A 751 6.06 -8.62 -13.73
N GLN A 752 6.08 -7.41 -13.17
CA GLN A 752 6.77 -7.11 -11.90
C GLN A 752 6.09 -7.81 -10.72
N TRP A 753 4.76 -7.87 -10.71
CA TRP A 753 4.01 -8.55 -9.66
C TRP A 753 4.33 -10.05 -9.60
N GLN A 754 4.37 -10.73 -10.75
CA GLN A 754 4.68 -12.16 -10.82
C GLN A 754 6.14 -12.46 -10.50
N GLN A 755 7.05 -11.58 -10.92
CA GLN A 755 8.47 -11.70 -10.57
C GLN A 755 8.69 -11.51 -9.07
N TRP A 756 8.13 -10.46 -8.45
CA TRP A 756 8.20 -10.23 -7.01
C TRP A 756 7.67 -11.44 -6.22
N LYS A 757 6.49 -11.98 -6.57
CA LYS A 757 5.94 -13.17 -5.90
C LYS A 757 6.89 -14.37 -5.97
N THR A 758 7.48 -14.61 -7.13
CA THR A 758 8.45 -15.72 -7.31
C THR A 758 9.69 -15.51 -6.44
N GLN A 759 10.19 -14.28 -6.34
CA GLN A 759 11.33 -13.97 -5.47
C GLN A 759 10.99 -14.15 -3.99
N VAL A 760 9.80 -13.72 -3.56
CA VAL A 760 9.30 -13.92 -2.19
C VAL A 760 9.16 -15.41 -1.86
N GLU A 761 8.66 -16.23 -2.77
CA GLU A 761 8.60 -17.70 -2.61
C GLU A 761 9.98 -18.29 -2.32
N VAL A 762 11.02 -17.84 -3.03
CA VAL A 762 12.40 -18.28 -2.83
C VAL A 762 12.93 -17.85 -1.46
N ILE A 763 12.73 -16.59 -1.06
CA ILE A 763 13.19 -16.07 0.23
C ILE A 763 12.49 -16.80 1.39
N HIS A 764 11.19 -17.06 1.28
CA HIS A 764 10.44 -17.81 2.27
C HIS A 764 10.94 -19.25 2.41
N GLU A 765 11.33 -19.88 1.29
CA GLU A 765 11.92 -21.22 1.31
C GLU A 765 13.33 -21.23 1.94
N LEU A 766 14.16 -20.22 1.68
CA LEU A 766 15.45 -20.03 2.37
C LEU A 766 15.25 -19.89 3.89
N GLN A 767 14.24 -19.12 4.30
CA GLN A 767 13.88 -18.95 5.70
C GLN A 767 13.41 -20.27 6.33
N ARG A 768 12.56 -21.04 5.63
CA ARG A 768 12.12 -22.38 6.06
C ARG A 768 13.30 -23.34 6.26
N ARG A 769 14.32 -23.23 5.40
CA ARG A 769 15.56 -24.02 5.46
C ARG A 769 16.54 -23.53 6.53
N GLY A 770 16.25 -22.43 7.21
CA GLY A 770 17.10 -21.89 8.26
C GLY A 770 18.33 -21.15 7.74
N MET A 771 18.37 -20.74 6.48
CA MET A 771 19.53 -20.10 5.85
C MET A 771 19.68 -18.61 6.21
N TYR A 772 20.90 -18.08 6.15
CA TYR A 772 21.20 -16.65 6.21
C TYR A 772 21.07 -16.03 4.81
N ILE A 773 20.50 -14.83 4.70
CA ILE A 773 20.08 -14.23 3.41
C ILE A 773 20.60 -12.79 3.29
N PRO A 774 21.87 -12.60 2.88
CA PRO A 774 22.41 -11.28 2.57
C PRO A 774 22.21 -10.98 1.08
N ILE A 775 21.36 -9.99 0.76
CA ILE A 775 21.08 -9.60 -0.64
C ILE A 775 21.13 -8.07 -0.79
N PRO A 776 21.52 -7.52 -1.94
CA PRO A 776 21.57 -6.06 -2.14
C PRO A 776 20.19 -5.38 -2.13
N ASP A 777 19.14 -6.15 -2.40
CA ASP A 777 17.73 -5.72 -2.38
C ASP A 777 17.20 -5.26 -1.02
N TRP A 778 15.92 -4.85 -0.98
CA TRP A 778 15.18 -4.42 0.22
C TRP A 778 14.00 -5.35 0.58
N TYR A 779 14.19 -6.66 0.62
CA TYR A 779 13.16 -7.66 1.01
C TYR A 779 13.11 -7.95 2.52
N PHE A 780 13.43 -6.99 3.39
CA PHE A 780 13.47 -7.23 4.85
C PHE A 780 12.13 -7.73 5.40
N LEU A 781 11.00 -7.16 4.95
CA LEU A 781 9.66 -7.58 5.36
C LEU A 781 9.22 -8.93 4.76
N ASN A 782 10.05 -9.56 3.92
CA ASN A 782 9.87 -10.91 3.37
C ASN A 782 10.93 -11.92 3.86
N GLY A 783 11.86 -11.52 4.73
CA GLY A 783 12.83 -12.46 5.31
C GLY A 783 14.30 -12.23 4.94
N GLN A 784 14.69 -11.14 4.29
CA GLN A 784 16.11 -10.81 4.14
C GLN A 784 16.78 -10.49 5.50
N CYS A 785 18.07 -10.84 5.65
CA CYS A 785 18.85 -10.56 6.86
C CYS A 785 19.64 -9.25 6.78
N SER A 786 20.35 -9.00 5.67
CA SER A 786 21.17 -7.79 5.48
C SER A 786 21.23 -7.31 4.04
N THR A 787 21.49 -6.01 3.86
CA THR A 787 21.83 -5.27 2.62
C THR A 787 23.12 -4.46 2.85
N GLY A 788 23.63 -3.74 1.85
CA GLY A 788 24.78 -2.84 2.04
C GLY A 788 24.45 -1.70 3.00
N MET A 789 25.35 -1.40 3.95
CA MET A 789 25.15 -0.25 4.85
C MET A 789 25.00 1.06 4.05
N GLY A 790 25.90 1.20 3.08
CA GLY A 790 25.97 2.21 2.04
C GLY A 790 27.36 2.10 1.43
N TYR A 791 27.49 2.00 0.10
CA TYR A 791 28.79 2.06 -0.56
C TYR A 791 28.65 2.40 -2.04
N ARG A 792 29.72 2.92 -2.63
CA ARG A 792 29.90 2.92 -4.09
C ARG A 792 31.01 1.95 -4.40
N GLU A 793 30.83 1.04 -5.34
CA GLU A 793 31.88 0.06 -5.70
C GLU A 793 33.25 0.72 -5.96
N ALA A 794 33.26 1.90 -6.56
CA ALA A 794 34.47 2.68 -6.79
C ALA A 794 35.26 3.01 -5.51
N SER A 795 34.61 3.08 -4.34
CA SER A 795 35.30 3.30 -3.05
C SER A 795 36.21 2.14 -2.67
N ALA A 796 35.99 0.95 -3.23
CA ALA A 796 36.82 -0.21 -2.98
C ALA A 796 38.26 -0.07 -3.53
N ASN A 797 38.49 0.89 -4.44
CA ASN A 797 39.80 1.19 -5.03
C ASN A 797 40.56 2.31 -4.30
N LEU A 798 40.01 2.84 -3.21
CA LEU A 798 40.65 3.91 -2.43
C LEU A 798 41.69 3.35 -1.46
N THR A 799 42.54 4.21 -0.87
CA THR A 799 43.48 3.76 0.16
C THR A 799 42.75 3.28 1.42
N PRO A 800 43.31 2.37 2.23
CA PRO A 800 42.70 1.91 3.48
C PRO A 800 42.23 3.05 4.40
N GLN A 801 42.99 4.14 4.48
CA GLN A 801 42.60 5.31 5.28
C GLN A 801 41.36 6.02 4.71
N GLN A 802 41.28 6.18 3.39
CA GLN A 802 40.10 6.76 2.74
C GLN A 802 38.88 5.86 2.91
N GLN A 803 39.06 4.54 2.77
CA GLN A 803 38.00 3.56 3.01
C GLN A 803 37.49 3.61 4.46
N LEU A 804 38.39 3.72 5.45
CA LEU A 804 38.03 3.87 6.86
C LEU A 804 37.16 5.13 7.08
N LEU A 805 37.61 6.29 6.61
CA LEU A 805 36.90 7.56 6.80
C LEU A 805 35.53 7.58 6.09
N LEU A 806 35.45 7.07 4.86
CA LEU A 806 34.18 6.96 4.13
C LEU A 806 33.25 5.94 4.78
N GLY A 807 33.78 4.78 5.20
CA GLY A 807 33.03 3.76 5.91
C GLY A 807 32.36 4.30 7.17
N ARG A 808 33.01 5.22 7.89
CA ARG A 808 32.42 5.88 9.05
C ARG A 808 31.21 6.74 8.69
N GLN A 809 31.24 7.44 7.55
CA GLN A 809 30.09 8.18 7.05
C GLN A 809 28.99 7.24 6.55
N TYR A 810 29.34 6.14 5.87
CA TYR A 810 28.35 5.16 5.42
C TYR A 810 27.59 4.52 6.59
N ILE A 811 28.29 4.19 7.67
CA ILE A 811 27.67 3.71 8.91
C ILE A 811 26.72 4.79 9.46
N TYR A 812 27.23 6.01 9.69
CA TYR A 812 26.41 7.11 10.23
C TYR A 812 25.16 7.40 9.36
N ASP A 813 25.31 7.45 8.04
CA ASP A 813 24.21 7.78 7.14
C ASP A 813 23.22 6.59 7.00
N GLY A 814 23.73 5.35 6.97
CA GLY A 814 22.92 4.14 6.82
C GLY A 814 22.09 3.80 8.07
N THR A 815 22.60 4.07 9.26
CA THR A 815 21.95 3.72 10.54
C THR A 815 20.77 4.62 10.92
N TRP A 816 20.48 5.65 10.12
CA TRP A 816 19.21 6.39 10.22
C TRP A 816 18.00 5.53 9.83
N HIS A 817 18.17 4.54 8.96
CA HIS A 817 17.08 3.67 8.49
C HIS A 817 17.30 2.20 8.84
N LYS A 818 18.57 1.78 8.98
CA LYS A 818 18.96 0.41 9.27
C LYS A 818 19.30 0.23 10.75
N ILE A 819 18.92 -0.90 11.33
CA ILE A 819 19.64 -1.37 12.53
C ILE A 819 21.05 -1.81 12.11
N PRO A 820 22.05 -1.78 12.99
CA PRO A 820 23.44 -2.07 12.58
C PRO A 820 23.60 -3.34 11.74
N THR A 821 23.00 -4.45 12.20
CA THR A 821 23.08 -5.78 11.58
C THR A 821 22.42 -5.87 10.21
N MET A 822 21.50 -4.96 9.86
CA MET A 822 20.91 -4.89 8.51
C MET A 822 21.91 -4.41 7.46
N GLY A 823 22.98 -3.70 7.85
CA GLY A 823 23.95 -3.14 6.92
C GLY A 823 25.27 -3.92 6.97
N TRP A 824 25.73 -4.45 5.83
CA TRP A 824 27.07 -5.02 5.75
C TRP A 824 28.12 -3.98 5.42
N MET A 825 29.35 -4.23 5.90
CA MET A 825 30.57 -3.51 5.53
C MET A 825 31.69 -4.52 5.24
N THR A 826 32.60 -4.16 4.34
CA THR A 826 33.74 -5.02 3.98
C THR A 826 35.06 -4.36 4.36
N LEU A 827 35.86 -5.06 5.17
CA LEU A 827 37.25 -4.72 5.43
C LEU A 827 38.13 -5.43 4.40
N GLN A 828 38.88 -4.66 3.61
CA GLN A 828 39.71 -5.20 2.54
C GLN A 828 41.16 -5.42 2.99
N LEU A 829 41.56 -6.68 3.16
CA LEU A 829 42.97 -7.06 3.33
C LEU A 829 43.70 -7.10 1.98
N VAL A 830 42.97 -7.42 0.92
CA VAL A 830 43.41 -7.37 -0.46
C VAL A 830 42.43 -6.53 -1.28
N GLY A 831 42.90 -5.83 -2.31
CA GLY A 831 42.05 -4.94 -3.11
C GLY A 831 40.94 -5.68 -3.87
N PHE A 832 39.77 -5.04 -4.03
CA PHE A 832 38.60 -5.65 -4.67
C PHE A 832 38.77 -5.80 -6.18
N TYR A 833 39.13 -4.70 -6.87
CA TYR A 833 39.31 -4.67 -8.34
C TYR A 833 40.77 -4.49 -8.78
N THR A 834 41.70 -4.46 -7.81
CA THR A 834 43.10 -4.15 -8.08
C THR A 834 44.03 -4.89 -7.14
N ASN A 835 45.20 -5.25 -7.66
CA ASN A 835 46.32 -5.81 -6.90
C ASN A 835 47.32 -4.73 -6.48
N ASP A 836 46.93 -3.45 -6.53
CA ASP A 836 47.77 -2.34 -6.07
C ASP A 836 48.00 -2.47 -4.55
N PRO A 837 49.26 -2.58 -4.09
CA PRO A 837 49.57 -2.77 -2.67
C PRO A 837 49.12 -1.59 -1.80
N ARG A 838 48.77 -0.43 -2.37
CA ARG A 838 48.26 0.73 -1.65
C ARG A 838 46.79 0.64 -1.27
N VAL A 839 46.04 -0.34 -1.81
CA VAL A 839 44.59 -0.49 -1.64
C VAL A 839 44.24 -1.56 -0.59
N GLY A 840 45.15 -2.52 -0.34
CA GLY A 840 45.02 -3.56 0.69
C GLY A 840 45.89 -3.31 1.92
N LEU A 841 45.99 -4.33 2.77
CA LEU A 841 46.79 -4.36 4.00
C LEU A 841 47.88 -5.45 4.00
N GLU A 842 48.04 -6.22 2.91
CA GLU A 842 49.11 -7.23 2.81
C GLU A 842 50.49 -6.59 2.55
N PRO A 843 51.57 -7.06 3.21
CA PRO A 843 51.61 -8.02 4.32
C PRO A 843 50.96 -7.46 5.60
N LEU A 844 50.22 -8.31 6.32
CA LEU A 844 49.37 -7.88 7.43
C LEU A 844 50.20 -7.43 8.64
N CYS A 845 51.33 -8.10 8.92
CA CYS A 845 52.23 -7.76 10.01
C CYS A 845 52.84 -6.34 9.88
N ASP A 846 52.97 -5.82 8.66
CA ASP A 846 53.47 -4.47 8.39
C ASP A 846 52.37 -3.39 8.55
N ASN A 847 51.11 -3.79 8.76
CA ASN A 847 49.94 -2.91 8.77
C ASN A 847 49.03 -3.11 10.01
N LEU A 848 49.57 -3.65 11.12
CA LEU A 848 48.81 -3.98 12.34
C LEU A 848 47.91 -2.84 12.82
N ASP A 849 48.44 -1.63 13.01
CA ASP A 849 47.69 -0.48 13.54
C ASP A 849 46.51 -0.10 12.63
N ARG A 850 46.70 -0.19 11.30
CA ARG A 850 45.65 0.11 10.31
C ARG A 850 44.59 -1.00 10.28
N TYR A 851 45.00 -2.24 10.48
CA TYR A 851 44.09 -3.37 10.53
C TYR A 851 43.23 -3.29 11.81
N GLU A 852 43.87 -3.07 12.97
CA GLU A 852 43.17 -2.88 14.24
C GLU A 852 42.18 -1.72 14.19
N SER A 853 42.59 -0.56 13.66
CA SER A 853 41.72 0.61 13.54
C SER A 853 40.46 0.34 12.69
N GLN A 854 40.60 -0.40 11.59
CA GLN A 854 39.46 -0.80 10.76
C GLN A 854 38.58 -1.85 11.42
N LEU A 855 39.16 -2.85 12.09
CA LEU A 855 38.42 -3.84 12.86
C LEU A 855 37.59 -3.17 13.95
N MET A 856 38.20 -2.31 14.77
CA MET A 856 37.51 -1.60 15.84
C MET A 856 36.38 -0.71 15.32
N GLN A 857 36.53 -0.09 14.14
CA GLN A 857 35.45 0.67 13.53
C GLN A 857 34.28 -0.21 13.12
N PHE A 858 34.51 -1.27 12.37
CA PHE A 858 33.42 -2.07 11.83
C PHE A 858 32.74 -2.92 12.91
N LEU A 859 33.52 -3.58 13.78
CA LEU A 859 33.00 -4.30 14.92
C LEU A 859 32.28 -3.36 15.89
N GLY A 860 32.89 -2.20 16.19
CA GLY A 860 32.32 -1.19 17.07
C GLY A 860 31.08 -0.49 16.52
N SER A 861 30.72 -0.74 15.26
CA SER A 861 29.47 -0.24 14.65
C SER A 861 28.33 -1.24 14.68
N GLY A 862 28.59 -2.53 14.97
CA GLY A 862 27.58 -3.59 14.93
C GLY A 862 27.15 -4.04 13.53
N CYS A 863 27.76 -3.52 12.47
CA CYS A 863 27.45 -3.91 11.10
C CYS A 863 27.74 -5.40 10.85
N HIS A 864 27.09 -5.99 9.84
CA HIS A 864 27.50 -7.30 9.34
C HIS A 864 28.89 -7.16 8.65
N LEU A 865 29.95 -7.54 9.36
CA LEU A 865 31.32 -7.35 8.89
C LEU A 865 31.79 -8.56 8.05
N THR A 866 32.27 -8.29 6.84
CA THR A 866 33.08 -9.22 6.05
C THR A 866 34.54 -8.79 5.99
N ILE A 867 35.45 -9.62 6.51
CA ILE A 867 36.90 -9.45 6.36
C ILE A 867 37.36 -10.18 5.09
N ARG A 868 37.69 -9.43 4.04
CA ARG A 868 38.06 -9.97 2.72
C ARG A 868 39.57 -10.12 2.56
N GLY A 869 40.07 -11.34 2.36
CA GLY A 869 41.49 -11.62 2.20
C GLY A 869 41.81 -13.04 1.69
N ASN A 870 43.10 -13.31 1.46
CA ASN A 870 43.59 -14.67 1.19
C ASN A 870 43.93 -15.43 2.48
N ARG A 871 44.11 -14.69 3.58
CA ARG A 871 44.38 -15.11 4.96
C ARG A 871 43.91 -13.98 5.89
N LEU A 872 43.70 -14.27 7.16
CA LEU A 872 43.27 -13.34 8.20
C LEU A 872 44.41 -12.92 9.12
N TYR A 873 45.48 -13.72 9.22
CA TYR A 873 46.73 -13.38 9.87
C TYR A 873 47.93 -14.08 9.20
N ASP A 874 49.12 -13.49 9.37
CA ASP A 874 50.39 -13.97 8.82
C ASP A 874 51.48 -14.23 9.86
N THR A 875 51.29 -13.71 11.08
CA THR A 875 52.18 -13.88 12.24
C THR A 875 51.36 -14.12 13.52
N PRO A 876 51.97 -14.68 14.59
CA PRO A 876 51.32 -14.78 15.90
C PRO A 876 50.83 -13.43 16.44
N GLU A 877 51.55 -12.34 16.18
CA GLU A 877 51.21 -10.98 16.60
C GLU A 877 49.94 -10.50 15.88
N THR A 878 49.85 -10.69 14.56
CA THR A 878 48.64 -10.40 13.79
C THR A 878 47.46 -11.21 14.30
N LYS A 879 47.64 -12.51 14.57
CA LYS A 879 46.59 -13.36 15.14
C LYS A 879 46.08 -12.83 16.47
N GLN A 880 46.99 -12.49 17.38
CA GLN A 880 46.65 -12.00 18.71
C GLN A 880 45.85 -10.68 18.65
N MET A 881 46.24 -9.76 17.76
CA MET A 881 45.50 -8.51 17.55
C MET A 881 44.08 -8.78 17.05
N VAL A 882 43.93 -9.60 16.00
CA VAL A 882 42.60 -9.90 15.43
C VAL A 882 41.72 -10.61 16.45
N SER A 883 42.24 -11.63 17.14
CA SER A 883 41.51 -12.33 18.22
C SER A 883 41.00 -11.36 19.27
N ARG A 884 41.84 -10.43 19.76
CA ARG A 884 41.44 -9.43 20.76
C ARG A 884 40.25 -8.58 20.28
N CYS A 885 40.27 -8.10 19.04
CA CYS A 885 39.17 -7.32 18.48
C CYS A 885 37.88 -8.14 18.36
N ILE A 886 37.98 -9.38 17.86
CA ILE A 886 36.83 -10.28 17.71
C ILE A 886 36.23 -10.64 19.08
N ASP A 887 37.08 -10.98 20.05
CA ASP A 887 36.64 -11.34 21.40
C ASP A 887 35.96 -10.16 22.09
N TRP A 888 36.48 -8.94 21.94
CA TRP A 888 35.84 -7.71 22.44
C TRP A 888 34.44 -7.53 21.85
N PHE A 889 34.27 -7.70 20.54
CA PHE A 889 32.94 -7.62 19.93
C PHE A 889 31.99 -8.69 20.46
N LYS A 890 32.47 -9.91 20.67
CA LYS A 890 31.64 -11.02 21.17
C LYS A 890 31.25 -10.82 22.63
N GLU A 891 32.12 -10.24 23.44
CA GLU A 891 31.84 -9.87 24.84
C GLU A 891 30.71 -8.83 24.93
N TYR A 892 30.74 -7.79 24.08
CA TYR A 892 29.78 -6.69 24.08
C TYR A 892 28.76 -6.75 22.93
N ARG A 893 28.53 -7.94 22.35
CA ARG A 893 27.72 -8.11 21.14
C ARG A 893 26.29 -7.60 21.32
N ASP A 894 25.73 -7.76 22.53
CA ASP A 894 24.37 -7.35 22.85
C ASP A 894 24.16 -5.83 22.68
N ILE A 895 25.08 -5.01 23.19
CA ILE A 895 25.03 -3.56 23.05
C ILE A 895 25.57 -3.08 21.69
N LEU A 896 26.63 -3.70 21.16
CA LEU A 896 27.21 -3.30 19.86
C LEU A 896 26.28 -3.59 18.68
N THR A 897 25.33 -4.52 18.80
CA THR A 897 24.30 -4.76 17.77
C THR A 897 22.99 -3.98 18.04
N SER A 898 22.95 -3.17 19.10
CA SER A 898 21.80 -2.32 19.44
C SER A 898 21.80 -0.98 18.67
N ASP A 899 20.76 -0.17 18.85
CA ASP A 899 20.56 1.06 18.06
C ASP A 899 21.67 2.10 18.29
N ILE A 900 22.09 2.78 17.22
CA ILE A 900 23.05 3.89 17.27
C ILE A 900 22.30 5.23 17.36
N ILE A 901 22.77 6.10 18.24
CA ILE A 901 22.38 7.53 18.32
C ILE A 901 23.40 8.38 17.58
N HIS A 902 22.90 9.28 16.72
CA HIS A 902 23.72 10.05 15.80
C HIS A 902 24.28 11.33 16.45
N VAL A 903 25.26 11.19 17.35
CA VAL A 903 25.87 12.30 18.10
C VAL A 903 26.43 13.41 17.19
N SER A 904 27.19 13.04 16.16
CA SER A 904 27.71 13.97 15.16
C SER A 904 28.16 13.24 13.91
N ARG A 905 27.86 13.80 12.72
CA ARG A 905 28.32 13.22 11.45
C ARG A 905 29.85 13.35 11.33
N PRO A 906 30.57 12.26 11.00
CA PRO A 906 32.02 12.28 10.88
C PRO A 906 32.56 13.31 9.88
N THR A 907 33.56 14.08 10.28
CA THR A 907 34.16 15.15 9.44
C THR A 907 35.65 14.98 9.16
N GLY A 908 36.33 14.09 9.88
CA GLY A 908 37.78 13.95 9.80
C GLY A 908 38.58 15.11 10.42
N ARG A 909 37.93 16.07 11.10
CA ARG A 909 38.55 17.26 11.68
C ARG A 909 38.61 17.28 13.22
N ASP A 910 37.88 16.39 13.86
CA ASP A 910 37.75 16.26 15.31
C ASP A 910 37.44 14.79 15.65
N LEU A 911 37.23 14.46 16.92
CA LEU A 911 36.79 13.13 17.36
C LEU A 911 35.45 12.79 16.72
N ASP A 912 35.39 11.63 16.08
CA ASP A 912 34.16 11.01 15.60
C ASP A 912 33.65 10.02 16.66
N CYS A 913 32.32 9.86 16.76
CA CYS A 913 31.68 9.12 17.85
C CYS A 913 30.59 8.19 17.31
N MET A 914 30.61 6.93 17.76
CA MET A 914 29.48 6.00 17.64
C MET A 914 28.95 5.71 19.03
N MET A 915 27.64 5.81 19.21
CA MET A 915 27.01 5.61 20.52
C MET A 915 25.85 4.64 20.38
N HIS A 916 26.04 3.41 20.84
CA HIS A 916 24.97 2.43 20.95
C HIS A 916 24.17 2.67 22.23
N VAL A 917 22.87 2.42 22.16
CA VAL A 917 21.95 2.50 23.31
C VAL A 917 20.98 1.33 23.31
N ASN A 918 20.69 0.81 24.50
CA ASN A 918 19.61 -0.16 24.69
C ASN A 918 19.07 -0.10 26.13
N PRO A 919 17.85 0.40 26.34
CA PRO A 919 17.29 0.54 27.68
C PRO A 919 16.85 -0.79 28.29
N PHE A 920 16.79 -1.88 27.51
CA PHE A 920 16.19 -3.16 27.90
C PHE A 920 17.20 -4.25 28.29
N ILE A 921 18.51 -3.98 28.21
CA ILE A 921 19.58 -4.93 28.57
C ILE A 921 20.44 -4.39 29.72
N GLN A 922 21.44 -5.14 30.18
CA GLN A 922 22.35 -4.71 31.24
C GLN A 922 23.28 -3.58 30.77
N HIS A 923 23.97 -3.78 29.65
CA HIS A 923 24.84 -2.78 29.03
C HIS A 923 23.99 -1.70 28.36
N LYS A 924 23.73 -0.59 29.07
CA LYS A 924 22.78 0.44 28.63
C LYS A 924 23.28 1.28 27.45
N GLY A 925 24.59 1.45 27.35
CA GLY A 925 25.21 2.16 26.24
C GLY A 925 26.66 1.73 25.99
N MET A 926 27.13 1.91 24.76
CA MET A 926 28.54 1.75 24.38
C MET A 926 28.93 2.92 23.49
N VAL A 927 29.97 3.65 23.89
CA VAL A 927 30.49 4.80 23.15
C VAL A 927 31.85 4.45 22.59
N VAL A 928 32.01 4.47 21.28
CA VAL A 928 33.29 4.25 20.60
C VAL A 928 33.73 5.56 19.97
N VAL A 929 34.90 6.05 20.37
CA VAL A 929 35.44 7.36 19.98
C VAL A 929 36.69 7.17 19.14
N PHE A 930 36.72 7.79 17.96
CA PHE A 930 37.81 7.71 17.01
C PHE A 930 38.45 9.08 16.84
N ASN A 931 39.78 9.14 16.80
CA ASN A 931 40.50 10.34 16.42
C ASN A 931 41.05 10.19 14.99
N PRO A 932 40.39 10.72 13.95
CA PRO A 932 40.88 10.63 12.58
C PRO A 932 42.10 11.53 12.30
N THR A 933 42.51 12.38 13.25
CA THR A 933 43.55 13.40 13.04
C THR A 933 44.95 12.89 13.39
N ASP A 934 45.96 13.66 13.00
CA ASP A 934 47.38 13.40 13.25
C ASP A 934 47.88 13.99 14.58
N ARG A 935 46.99 14.46 15.44
CA ARG A 935 47.31 15.02 16.77
C ARG A 935 46.46 14.39 17.86
N ASP A 936 46.99 14.35 19.07
CA ASP A 936 46.22 14.00 20.25
C ASP A 936 45.09 15.02 20.48
N ILE A 937 43.91 14.54 20.87
CA ILE A 937 42.77 15.39 21.21
C ILE A 937 42.27 15.02 22.60
N THR A 938 42.24 16.01 23.49
CA THR A 938 41.61 15.93 24.80
C THR A 938 40.47 16.95 24.85
N LYS A 939 39.25 16.49 25.14
CA LYS A 939 38.08 17.36 25.28
C LYS A 939 37.00 16.73 26.14
N GLU A 940 36.01 17.52 26.51
CA GLU A 940 34.78 17.03 27.15
C GLU A 940 33.70 16.83 26.07
N MET A 941 33.19 15.60 25.95
CA MET A 941 32.14 15.24 25.01
C MET A 941 30.78 15.23 25.70
N ARG A 942 29.79 15.88 25.08
CA ARG A 942 28.39 15.81 25.52
C ARG A 942 27.71 14.62 24.87
N LEU A 943 27.21 13.68 25.67
CA LEU A 943 26.59 12.45 25.21
C LEU A 943 25.10 12.41 25.61
N PRO A 944 24.17 12.24 24.63
CA PRO A 944 22.73 12.20 24.91
C PRO A 944 22.28 10.81 25.37
N LEU A 945 22.24 10.57 26.69
CA LEU A 945 21.89 9.25 27.25
C LEU A 945 20.39 9.03 27.45
N TYR A 946 19.50 9.91 26.99
CA TYR A 946 18.06 9.74 27.13
C TYR A 946 17.56 8.34 26.69
N TYR A 947 18.01 7.85 25.53
CA TYR A 947 17.61 6.56 24.97
C TYR A 947 18.23 5.32 25.65
N THR A 948 19.14 5.52 26.60
CA THR A 948 19.61 4.45 27.50
C THR A 948 18.61 4.13 28.61
N GLY A 949 17.62 5.01 28.83
CA GLY A 949 16.68 4.94 29.96
C GLY A 949 17.25 5.41 31.30
N LEU A 950 18.54 5.74 31.39
CA LEU A 950 19.19 6.21 32.62
C LEU A 950 18.74 7.62 33.02
N LYS A 951 18.66 7.85 34.34
CA LYS A 951 18.28 9.15 34.93
C LYS A 951 19.17 9.49 36.13
N GLY A 952 19.56 10.76 36.21
CA GLY A 952 20.29 11.33 37.35
C GLY A 952 21.77 10.94 37.44
N LYS A 953 22.14 9.68 37.19
CA LYS A 953 23.53 9.20 37.17
C LYS A 953 23.73 8.09 36.13
N ALA A 954 24.99 7.88 35.74
CA ALA A 954 25.42 6.73 34.95
C ALA A 954 26.81 6.29 35.43
N THR A 955 27.08 4.99 35.33
CA THR A 955 28.42 4.46 35.57
C THR A 955 29.11 4.17 34.24
N VAL A 956 30.32 4.71 34.07
CA VAL A 956 31.11 4.60 32.85
C VAL A 956 32.35 3.76 33.14
N THR A 957 32.56 2.70 32.36
CA THR A 957 33.79 1.89 32.38
C THR A 957 34.57 2.16 31.10
N ALA A 958 35.79 2.69 31.23
CA ALA A 958 36.68 2.96 30.10
C ALA A 958 37.40 1.68 29.64
N SER A 959 37.98 1.72 28.43
CA SER A 959 38.68 0.59 27.82
C SER A 959 39.89 0.05 28.60
N ASP A 960 40.40 0.79 29.58
CA ASP A 960 41.46 0.38 30.51
C ASP A 960 40.93 -0.29 31.79
N GLY A 961 39.61 -0.43 31.91
CA GLY A 961 38.92 -1.00 33.08
C GLY A 961 38.58 0.01 34.18
N ASN A 962 38.96 1.29 34.02
CA ASN A 962 38.64 2.32 35.01
C ASN A 962 37.13 2.61 35.02
N LYS A 963 36.51 2.47 36.20
CA LYS A 963 35.08 2.68 36.41
C LYS A 963 34.84 3.97 37.20
N GLN A 964 33.99 4.85 36.67
CA GLN A 964 33.67 6.16 37.27
C GLN A 964 32.17 6.45 37.17
N SER A 965 31.60 7.09 38.19
CA SER A 965 30.20 7.53 38.16
C SER A 965 30.10 9.01 37.78
N PHE A 966 29.16 9.32 36.90
CA PHE A 966 28.89 10.67 36.43
C PHE A 966 27.44 11.05 36.70
N SER A 967 27.20 12.34 36.97
CA SER A 967 25.84 12.88 37.08
C SER A 967 25.28 13.20 35.69
N LEU A 968 23.99 12.96 35.51
CA LEU A 968 23.25 13.33 34.30
C LEU A 968 22.44 14.60 34.55
N ASN A 969 22.35 15.47 33.54
CA ASN A 969 21.48 16.65 33.63
C ASN A 969 20.00 16.26 33.45
N GLN A 970 19.10 17.26 33.44
CA GLN A 970 17.65 17.02 33.32
C GLN A 970 17.24 16.44 31.96
N GLN A 971 18.06 16.60 30.92
CA GLN A 971 17.90 16.03 29.59
C GLN A 971 18.56 14.65 29.46
N SER A 972 19.04 14.06 30.57
CA SER A 972 19.84 12.84 30.59
C SER A 972 21.12 12.93 29.76
N GLU A 973 21.76 14.10 29.70
CA GLU A 973 23.06 14.25 29.04
C GLU A 973 24.21 14.04 30.03
N LEU A 974 25.27 13.42 29.54
CA LEU A 974 26.55 13.20 30.23
C LEU A 974 27.64 14.08 29.62
N LEU A 975 28.49 14.68 30.47
CA LEU A 975 29.74 15.31 30.06
C LEU A 975 30.90 14.35 30.37
N LEU A 976 31.45 13.75 29.31
CA LEU A 976 32.50 12.73 29.41
C LEU A 976 33.87 13.33 29.01
N PRO A 977 34.86 13.41 29.91
CA PRO A 977 36.22 13.78 29.55
C PRO A 977 36.87 12.64 28.75
N VAL A 978 37.35 12.94 27.55
CA VAL A 978 38.02 11.98 26.68
C VAL A 978 39.39 12.49 26.26
N SER A 979 40.35 11.58 26.13
CA SER A 979 41.69 11.86 25.62
C SER A 979 42.13 10.75 24.66
N ILE A 980 42.10 11.03 23.37
CA ILE A 980 42.37 10.04 22.32
C ILE A 980 43.62 10.43 21.55
N LYS A 981 44.56 9.49 21.41
CA LYS A 981 45.79 9.65 20.64
C LYS A 981 45.50 9.91 19.17
N ALA A 982 46.44 10.57 18.47
CA ALA A 982 46.39 10.69 17.01
C ALA A 982 46.10 9.32 16.36
N GLN A 983 45.12 9.27 15.44
CA GLN A 983 44.69 8.05 14.74
C GLN A 983 44.19 6.91 15.66
N GLY A 984 43.96 7.19 16.95
CA GLY A 984 43.57 6.22 17.95
C GLY A 984 42.06 5.99 18.07
N VAL A 985 41.72 4.96 18.84
CA VAL A 985 40.35 4.59 19.22
C VAL A 985 40.30 4.26 20.72
N SER A 986 39.20 4.60 21.38
CA SER A 986 38.87 4.13 22.73
C SER A 986 37.36 3.93 22.84
N TRP A 987 36.93 3.13 23.81
CA TRP A 987 35.53 2.84 24.05
C TRP A 987 35.17 3.00 25.53
N PHE A 988 33.90 3.27 25.78
CA PHE A 988 33.33 3.51 27.09
C PHE A 988 32.00 2.78 27.22
N LEU A 989 31.92 1.82 28.14
CA LEU A 989 30.70 1.11 28.49
C LEU A 989 29.89 1.91 29.50
N ILE A 990 28.58 2.02 29.29
CA ILE A 990 27.66 2.78 30.14
C ILE A 990 26.65 1.83 30.77
N GLU A 991 26.56 1.91 32.10
CA GLU A 991 25.67 1.13 32.95
C GLU A 991 24.96 2.06 33.96
N GLU A 992 24.05 1.50 34.76
CA GLU A 992 23.33 2.20 35.83
C GLU A 992 24.22 2.73 36.98
#